data_AF-A0A415K0P1-F1
#
_entry.id   AF-A0A415K0P1-F1
#
_cell.length_a   1.000
_cell.length_b   1.000
_cell.length_c   1.000
_cell.angle_alpha   90.00
_cell.angle_beta   90.00
_cell.angle_gamma   90.00
#
_symmetry.space_group_name_H-M   'P 1'
#
loop_
_entity.id
_entity.type
_entity.pdbx_description
1 polymer ?
#
loop_
_entity_poly.entity_id
_entity_poly.type
_entity_poly.pdbx_seq_one_letter_code
_entity_poly.pdbx_strand_id
1 'polypeptide(L)'
;MKKGIIKRVLLCILVVGAITIKKDDIFANTVQIGNKTVEVTEEMLQDPEFYKYYGIDEQKRLYVAANVEEYDENAENLYRGARTDNGILGCDVSQYQGDIDWNKAKNAGINFVFIRVAKRGLSNGVIYEDTNYKKNIEGALKAGIKVGCYIFSEAITNEEAIEEADYIMQRVSGYNISLPVVIDYEGFTNGHRIYNANLTRQQVTDIVSTFCERVKSRGYTPAVYGSASYFKTYMDGVTLSSKYNIWAAAYSKRPEEYTSTTYDFWQFSETGDAKAYGMQSKNLDMDYCYSWNGLADSGNGNFKYYNNGIVNRNYTGFTIYNGDWYLMKNGSVDTSYTGLYYYNKEWWYLKNGKLDFSITTLCEYNGKWWYVKNSKVDFSATTVYKYYTTWWYVKNGQVDFKANTLCKYNGSWWYIRDGHVDYSTTTVHKYNGTWWYVRDGYVDFKARTLCKYNGTWWYIDKGRIDWNTVTVVKFGSTWYYVHNGYLNWNDNGLCYYNGRWWYIRNGVIDFNAVTLCKYNGIWWYVHDGFVDFSARTLCKYGSTWWFINHGQVSWEERTLVKYGNTWYFVNNGQLDWNYTGTCQYDGYVYYVRNGVVDFSVARYKNSDWVSGLNISKSAKQLILVQADGTYADVSMHYKDADGNWSQIVSTTGRVGKNGIGKTKEGDGKTPIGVYSFIKAFGNASDPGCAISYTHCDSSYYWVDDSDSRYYNQFVSTKNVKKDWKSAEHISRVGASYNYVLALNYNKENKKGAGSAIFLHCGTKSTAGCVAVPENVMKLIMKSVHKDCYIIIDYKSNIGKY
;
A
#
# COMPACT_ATOMS: atom_id res chain seq x y z
N MET A 1 -35.61 -54.20 -32.44
CA MET A 1 -36.41 -53.01 -32.85
C MET A 1 -35.84 -51.77 -32.19
N LYS A 2 -35.64 -50.70 -32.96
CA LYS A 2 -35.16 -49.38 -32.49
C LYS A 2 -36.31 -48.59 -31.83
N LYS A 3 -35.90 -47.72 -30.90
CA LYS A 3 -36.57 -46.51 -30.35
C LYS A 3 -37.68 -46.72 -29.32
N GLY A 4 -37.49 -46.06 -28.17
CA GLY A 4 -38.55 -45.83 -27.20
C GLY A 4 -38.15 -45.28 -25.83
N ILE A 5 -36.94 -44.73 -25.61
CA ILE A 5 -36.65 -44.02 -24.35
C ILE A 5 -37.28 -42.63 -24.46
N ILE A 6 -38.49 -42.49 -23.94
CA ILE A 6 -39.10 -41.21 -23.62
C ILE A 6 -38.37 -40.69 -22.38
N LYS A 7 -37.38 -39.80 -22.57
CA LYS A 7 -36.94 -38.89 -21.51
C LYS A 7 -38.09 -37.94 -21.21
N ARG A 8 -38.89 -38.24 -20.18
CA ARG A 8 -39.72 -37.22 -19.52
C ARG A 8 -38.76 -36.27 -18.82
N VAL A 9 -38.56 -35.09 -19.40
CA VAL A 9 -38.03 -33.93 -18.69
C VAL A 9 -39.11 -33.54 -17.68
N LEU A 10 -38.88 -33.88 -16.40
CA LEU A 10 -39.65 -33.28 -15.31
C LEU A 10 -39.25 -31.81 -15.23
N LEU A 11 -40.08 -30.93 -15.77
CA LEU A 11 -40.00 -29.50 -15.53
C LEU A 11 -40.61 -29.25 -14.14
N CYS A 12 -39.77 -29.24 -13.10
CA CYS A 12 -40.22 -28.91 -11.74
C CYS A 12 -40.58 -27.43 -11.66
N ILE A 13 -41.87 -27.15 -11.48
CA ILE A 13 -42.37 -25.84 -11.06
C ILE A 13 -41.99 -25.67 -9.58
N LEU A 14 -41.06 -24.75 -9.29
CA LEU A 14 -40.82 -24.23 -7.94
C LEU A 14 -41.99 -23.30 -7.57
N VAL A 15 -42.97 -23.80 -6.83
CA VAL A 15 -43.89 -22.95 -6.05
C VAL A 15 -43.31 -22.80 -4.65
N VAL A 16 -42.47 -21.78 -4.47
CA VAL A 16 -42.06 -21.31 -3.14
C VAL A 16 -42.94 -20.12 -2.82
N GLY A 17 -43.88 -20.27 -1.88
CA GLY A 17 -44.69 -19.15 -1.41
C GLY A 17 -43.81 -17.95 -1.03
N ALA A 18 -44.11 -16.79 -1.63
CA ALA A 18 -43.38 -15.51 -1.63
C ALA A 18 -42.40 -15.25 -2.79
N ILE A 19 -42.07 -16.22 -3.65
CA ILE A 19 -41.29 -15.98 -4.88
C ILE A 19 -42.24 -16.06 -6.08
N THR A 20 -42.53 -14.92 -6.71
CA THR A 20 -43.30 -14.89 -7.96
C THR A 20 -42.33 -14.89 -9.14
N ILE A 21 -42.02 -16.07 -9.69
CA ILE A 21 -41.30 -16.17 -10.97
C ILE A 21 -42.35 -16.06 -12.07
N LYS A 22 -42.41 -14.93 -12.78
CA LYS A 22 -43.30 -14.79 -13.95
C LYS A 22 -42.69 -15.55 -15.13
N LYS A 23 -43.57 -16.19 -15.91
CA LYS A 23 -43.25 -17.04 -17.08
C LYS A 23 -42.41 -16.34 -18.15
N ASP A 24 -42.37 -15.00 -18.13
CA ASP A 24 -41.70 -14.18 -19.14
C ASP A 24 -40.27 -13.76 -18.73
N ASP A 25 -39.81 -14.07 -17.51
CA ASP A 25 -38.48 -13.67 -16.98
C ASP A 25 -37.39 -14.75 -17.07
N ILE A 26 -37.63 -15.86 -17.80
CA ILE A 26 -36.70 -17.02 -17.89
C ILE A 26 -35.36 -16.69 -18.62
N PHE A 27 -35.16 -15.44 -19.04
CA PHE A 27 -33.87 -14.95 -19.55
C PHE A 27 -33.07 -14.09 -18.56
N ALA A 28 -33.59 -13.82 -17.36
CA ALA A 28 -32.85 -13.09 -16.34
C ALA A 28 -32.34 -14.07 -15.27
N ASN A 29 -31.01 -14.16 -15.11
CA ASN A 29 -30.35 -14.88 -14.01
C ASN A 29 -30.61 -14.18 -12.65
N THR A 30 -31.81 -13.67 -12.36
CA THR A 30 -32.10 -12.89 -11.15
C THR A 30 -33.38 -13.34 -10.44
N VAL A 31 -33.36 -13.28 -9.10
CA VAL A 31 -34.50 -13.58 -8.20
C VAL A 31 -34.73 -12.40 -7.25
N GLN A 32 -35.99 -12.07 -6.97
CA GLN A 32 -36.34 -11.07 -5.96
C GLN A 32 -36.42 -11.71 -4.57
N ILE A 33 -35.66 -11.17 -3.61
CA ILE A 33 -35.69 -11.57 -2.20
C ILE A 33 -35.94 -10.32 -1.36
N GLY A 34 -37.17 -10.18 -0.85
CA GLY A 34 -37.64 -8.93 -0.24
C GLY A 34 -37.63 -7.78 -1.27
N ASN A 35 -36.91 -6.69 -0.97
CA ASN A 35 -36.76 -5.53 -1.87
C ASN A 35 -35.49 -5.58 -2.72
N LYS A 36 -34.78 -6.71 -2.77
CA LYS A 36 -33.49 -6.83 -3.48
C LYS A 36 -33.61 -7.79 -4.66
N THR A 37 -33.07 -7.36 -5.79
CA THR A 37 -32.83 -8.21 -6.96
C THR A 37 -31.47 -8.87 -6.82
N VAL A 38 -31.41 -10.19 -6.86
CA VAL A 38 -30.19 -10.99 -6.64
C VAL A 38 -29.90 -11.79 -7.90
N GLU A 39 -28.68 -11.71 -8.43
CA GLU A 39 -28.25 -12.65 -9.47
C GLU A 39 -28.03 -14.04 -8.88
N VAL A 40 -28.62 -15.07 -9.51
CA VAL A 40 -28.56 -16.47 -9.04
C VAL A 40 -28.08 -17.40 -10.15
N THR A 41 -27.35 -18.44 -9.76
CA THR A 41 -26.97 -19.55 -10.64
C THR A 41 -27.69 -20.83 -10.21
N GLU A 42 -27.74 -21.84 -11.09
CA GLU A 42 -28.30 -23.16 -10.74
C GLU A 42 -27.60 -23.78 -9.51
N GLU A 43 -26.29 -23.59 -9.38
CA GLU A 43 -25.52 -24.08 -8.23
C GLU A 43 -25.96 -23.41 -6.92
N MET A 44 -26.20 -22.09 -6.94
CA MET A 44 -26.70 -21.35 -5.77
C MET A 44 -28.08 -21.84 -5.33
N LEU A 45 -28.94 -22.20 -6.28
CA LEU A 45 -30.28 -22.71 -5.98
C LEU A 45 -30.28 -24.13 -5.40
N GLN A 46 -29.21 -24.90 -5.62
CA GLN A 46 -29.03 -26.25 -5.06
C GLN A 46 -28.35 -26.24 -3.69
N ASP A 47 -27.69 -25.13 -3.33
CA ASP A 47 -26.97 -24.97 -2.06
C ASP A 47 -27.94 -24.66 -0.89
N PRO A 48 -28.04 -25.52 0.14
CA PRO A 48 -28.84 -25.23 1.34
C PRO A 48 -28.47 -23.93 2.05
N GLU A 49 -27.19 -23.56 2.07
CA GLU A 49 -26.72 -22.38 2.81
C GLU A 49 -27.16 -21.06 2.13
N PHE A 50 -27.50 -21.09 0.84
CA PHE A 50 -28.05 -19.93 0.12
C PHE A 50 -29.37 -19.48 0.73
N TYR A 51 -30.29 -20.41 0.97
CA TYR A 51 -31.61 -20.12 1.53
C TYR A 51 -31.51 -19.61 2.97
N LYS A 52 -30.64 -20.24 3.75
CA LYS A 52 -30.35 -19.86 5.14
C LYS A 52 -29.78 -18.45 5.24
N TYR A 53 -28.86 -18.10 4.35
CA TYR A 53 -28.29 -16.75 4.25
C TYR A 53 -29.37 -15.67 4.01
N TYR A 54 -30.34 -15.96 3.15
CA TYR A 54 -31.45 -15.06 2.86
C TYR A 54 -32.63 -15.18 3.83
N GLY A 55 -32.52 -16.00 4.89
CA GLY A 55 -33.58 -16.19 5.88
C GLY A 55 -34.86 -16.82 5.31
N ILE A 56 -34.72 -17.66 4.28
CA ILE A 56 -35.82 -18.33 3.61
C ILE A 56 -36.10 -19.65 4.34
N ASP A 57 -37.34 -19.83 4.81
CA ASP A 57 -37.80 -21.01 5.57
C ASP A 57 -37.64 -22.32 4.77
N GLU A 58 -36.96 -23.30 5.38
CA GLU A 58 -36.72 -24.64 4.83
C GLU A 58 -38.01 -25.42 4.53
N GLN A 59 -39.14 -25.11 5.19
CA GLN A 59 -40.40 -25.84 5.00
C GLN A 59 -41.01 -25.73 3.59
N LYS A 60 -40.46 -24.89 2.70
CA LYS A 60 -40.87 -24.78 1.28
C LYS A 60 -39.98 -25.56 0.31
N ARG A 61 -39.01 -26.34 0.81
CA ARG A 61 -38.29 -27.34 0.00
C ARG A 61 -39.23 -28.50 -0.32
N LEU A 62 -39.89 -28.45 -1.48
CA LEU A 62 -40.28 -29.68 -2.15
C LEU A 62 -39.00 -30.37 -2.61
N TYR A 63 -38.56 -31.29 -1.76
CA TYR A 63 -37.54 -32.30 -2.00
C TYR A 63 -37.79 -32.97 -3.36
N VAL A 64 -36.83 -32.88 -4.28
CA VAL A 64 -36.62 -33.92 -5.30
C VAL A 64 -35.29 -34.59 -4.99
N ALA A 65 -35.25 -35.26 -3.84
CA ALA A 65 -34.49 -36.49 -3.77
C ALA A 65 -35.55 -37.58 -3.88
N ALA A 66 -35.80 -38.03 -5.12
CA ALA A 66 -36.37 -39.34 -5.27
C ALA A 66 -35.34 -40.30 -4.68
N ASN A 67 -35.59 -40.76 -3.44
CA ASN A 67 -35.14 -42.08 -3.03
C ASN A 67 -35.79 -43.04 -4.01
N VAL A 68 -35.14 -43.25 -5.15
CA VAL A 68 -35.26 -44.51 -5.84
C VAL A 68 -34.47 -45.46 -4.95
N GLU A 69 -35.13 -46.02 -3.94
CA GLU A 69 -34.80 -47.39 -3.58
C GLU A 69 -35.06 -48.18 -4.86
N GLU A 70 -34.02 -48.31 -5.66
CA GLU A 70 -34.01 -49.32 -6.70
C GLU A 70 -33.97 -50.63 -5.93
N TYR A 71 -35.16 -51.14 -5.63
CA TYR A 71 -35.32 -52.54 -5.32
C TYR A 71 -34.93 -53.26 -6.59
N ASP A 72 -33.65 -53.59 -6.70
CA ASP A 72 -33.14 -54.39 -7.80
C ASP A 72 -33.69 -55.80 -7.59
N GLU A 73 -34.84 -56.07 -8.19
CA GLU A 73 -35.44 -57.41 -8.28
C GLU A 73 -34.49 -58.41 -8.99
N ASN A 74 -33.35 -57.98 -9.54
CA ASN A 74 -32.29 -58.88 -10.04
C ASN A 74 -31.27 -59.32 -8.99
N ALA A 75 -31.25 -58.71 -7.79
CA ALA A 75 -30.33 -59.12 -6.72
C ALA A 75 -30.63 -60.55 -6.20
N GLU A 76 -31.80 -61.11 -6.51
CA GLU A 76 -32.14 -62.50 -6.21
C GLU A 76 -31.59 -63.54 -7.22
N ASN A 77 -30.93 -63.12 -8.31
CA ASN A 77 -30.42 -64.06 -9.33
C ASN A 77 -28.91 -64.30 -9.32
N LEU A 78 -28.17 -63.83 -8.31
CA LEU A 78 -26.76 -64.19 -8.13
C LEU A 78 -26.63 -65.46 -7.26
N TYR A 79 -26.74 -66.60 -7.94
CA TYR A 79 -26.20 -67.93 -7.61
C TYR A 79 -26.35 -68.40 -6.14
N ARG A 80 -27.48 -69.07 -5.90
CA ARG A 80 -27.76 -70.15 -4.91
C ARG A 80 -26.69 -70.38 -3.82
N GLY A 81 -26.53 -69.46 -2.89
CA GLY A 81 -25.82 -69.73 -1.64
C GLY A 81 -25.06 -68.54 -1.03
N ALA A 82 -24.67 -67.56 -1.84
CA ALA A 82 -23.95 -66.37 -1.34
C ALA A 82 -24.82 -65.56 -0.39
N ARG A 83 -24.26 -65.18 0.77
CA ARG A 83 -24.90 -64.21 1.68
C ARG A 83 -24.64 -62.81 1.11
N THR A 84 -25.51 -62.30 0.23
CA THR A 84 -25.34 -60.93 -0.30
C THR A 84 -25.43 -59.86 0.78
N ASP A 85 -26.02 -60.20 1.93
CA ASP A 85 -26.09 -59.42 3.17
C ASP A 85 -24.83 -59.52 4.04
N ASN A 86 -23.88 -60.39 3.69
CA ASN A 86 -22.72 -60.73 4.50
C ASN A 86 -21.51 -61.00 3.58
N GLY A 87 -20.62 -60.03 3.45
CA GLY A 87 -19.43 -60.11 2.60
C GLY A 87 -19.31 -58.93 1.65
N ILE A 88 -18.07 -58.60 1.30
CA ILE A 88 -17.74 -57.56 0.31
C ILE A 88 -17.44 -58.20 -1.02
N LEU A 89 -17.94 -57.66 -2.12
CA LEU A 89 -17.68 -58.19 -3.45
C LEU A 89 -16.24 -57.86 -3.91
N GLY A 90 -15.59 -58.88 -4.46
CA GLY A 90 -14.30 -58.81 -5.14
C GLY A 90 -14.22 -59.82 -6.27
N CYS A 91 -13.01 -60.01 -6.78
CA CYS A 91 -12.71 -60.98 -7.83
C CYS A 91 -11.24 -61.39 -7.75
N ASP A 92 -10.85 -62.35 -8.57
CA ASP A 92 -9.45 -62.63 -8.84
C ASP A 92 -9.17 -62.68 -10.33
N VAL A 93 -7.97 -62.25 -10.70
CA VAL A 93 -7.58 -62.05 -12.09
C VAL A 93 -6.15 -62.47 -12.36
N SER A 94 -5.89 -62.78 -13.62
CA SER A 94 -4.58 -63.10 -14.17
C SER A 94 -4.43 -62.47 -15.56
N GLN A 95 -3.42 -62.88 -16.33
CA GLN A 95 -3.30 -62.50 -17.74
C GLN A 95 -4.53 -62.86 -18.60
N TYR A 96 -5.38 -63.80 -18.16
CA TYR A 96 -6.53 -64.27 -18.96
C TYR A 96 -7.67 -63.24 -19.08
N GLN A 97 -7.76 -62.29 -18.16
CA GLN A 97 -8.80 -61.24 -18.18
C GLN A 97 -8.49 -60.12 -19.20
N GLY A 98 -7.30 -60.13 -19.80
CA GLY A 98 -6.87 -59.14 -20.80
C GLY A 98 -6.68 -57.76 -20.19
N ASP A 99 -7.03 -56.72 -20.96
CA ASP A 99 -7.05 -55.34 -20.45
C ASP A 99 -8.30 -55.07 -19.60
N ILE A 100 -8.12 -54.41 -18.46
CA ILE A 100 -9.18 -54.19 -17.47
C ILE A 100 -9.43 -52.69 -17.27
N ASP A 101 -10.68 -52.27 -17.41
CA ASP A 101 -11.16 -50.96 -16.94
C ASP A 101 -11.49 -51.03 -15.45
N TRP A 102 -10.48 -50.72 -14.63
CA TRP A 102 -10.60 -50.78 -13.17
C TRP A 102 -11.58 -49.77 -12.57
N ASN A 103 -11.84 -48.64 -13.24
CA ASN A 103 -12.86 -47.70 -12.77
C ASN A 103 -14.26 -48.27 -12.98
N LYS A 104 -14.49 -48.95 -14.12
CA LYS A 104 -15.73 -49.68 -14.34
C LYS A 104 -15.90 -50.82 -13.34
N ALA A 105 -14.85 -51.60 -13.08
CA ALA A 105 -14.87 -52.64 -12.04
C ALA A 105 -15.24 -52.06 -10.67
N LYS A 106 -14.61 -50.94 -10.29
CA LYS A 106 -14.86 -50.24 -9.04
C LYS A 106 -16.31 -49.77 -8.91
N ASN A 107 -16.82 -49.10 -9.95
CA ASN A 107 -18.20 -48.60 -9.98
C ASN A 107 -19.25 -49.73 -9.97
N ALA A 108 -18.88 -50.91 -10.48
CA ALA A 108 -19.70 -52.12 -10.40
C ALA A 108 -19.62 -52.85 -9.04
N GLY A 109 -18.93 -52.27 -8.04
CA GLY A 109 -18.90 -52.78 -6.66
C GLY A 109 -17.69 -53.67 -6.32
N ILE A 110 -16.71 -53.82 -7.21
CA ILE A 110 -15.46 -54.53 -6.88
C ILE A 110 -14.64 -53.69 -5.92
N ASN A 111 -14.47 -54.16 -4.69
CA ASN A 111 -13.70 -53.46 -3.65
C ASN A 111 -12.32 -54.06 -3.41
N PHE A 112 -12.14 -55.32 -3.78
CA PHE A 112 -10.84 -55.97 -3.76
C PHE A 112 -10.61 -56.87 -4.95
N VAL A 113 -9.33 -57.16 -5.19
CA VAL A 113 -8.90 -58.14 -6.19
C VAL A 113 -7.71 -58.95 -5.71
N PHE A 114 -7.70 -60.26 -5.97
CA PHE A 114 -6.48 -61.08 -5.94
C PHE A 114 -5.87 -61.18 -7.34
N ILE A 115 -4.58 -60.85 -7.48
CA ILE A 115 -3.91 -60.80 -8.79
C ILE A 115 -2.84 -61.87 -8.87
N ARG A 116 -2.89 -62.72 -9.90
CA ARG A 116 -1.81 -63.70 -10.13
C ARG A 116 -0.52 -62.96 -10.48
N VAL A 117 0.54 -63.22 -9.73
CA VAL A 117 1.87 -62.68 -10.03
C VAL A 117 2.72 -63.68 -10.77
N ALA A 118 2.56 -64.97 -10.45
CA ALA A 118 3.34 -66.02 -11.05
C ALA A 118 2.58 -67.36 -11.00
N LYS A 119 3.13 -68.36 -11.68
CA LYS A 119 2.72 -69.75 -11.58
C LYS A 119 3.94 -70.67 -11.65
N ARG A 120 3.94 -71.79 -10.93
CA ARG A 120 4.90 -72.87 -11.17
C ARG A 120 4.34 -73.83 -12.23
N GLY A 121 5.20 -74.28 -13.13
CA GLY A 121 4.82 -75.12 -14.27
C GLY A 121 4.42 -76.54 -13.86
N LEU A 122 3.35 -77.04 -14.47
CA LEU A 122 2.69 -78.33 -14.19
C LEU A 122 3.58 -79.59 -14.33
N SER A 123 4.71 -79.49 -15.04
CA SER A 123 5.58 -80.66 -15.32
C SER A 123 7.06 -80.39 -15.08
N ASN A 124 7.54 -79.17 -15.36
CA ASN A 124 8.95 -78.82 -15.26
C ASN A 124 9.33 -78.13 -13.94
N GLY A 125 8.34 -77.74 -13.11
CA GLY A 125 8.57 -77.05 -11.84
C GLY A 125 9.17 -75.66 -11.98
N VAL A 126 9.20 -75.05 -13.17
CA VAL A 126 9.77 -73.71 -13.40
C VAL A 126 8.73 -72.64 -13.04
N ILE A 127 9.15 -71.56 -12.37
CA ILE A 127 8.29 -70.41 -12.07
C ILE A 127 8.22 -69.45 -13.26
N TYR A 128 6.99 -69.18 -13.71
CA TYR A 128 6.68 -68.23 -14.78
C TYR A 128 5.94 -67.03 -14.22
N GLU A 129 6.38 -65.83 -14.59
CA GLU A 129 5.70 -64.58 -14.27
C GLU A 129 4.40 -64.45 -15.10
N ASP A 130 3.33 -63.95 -14.47
CA ASP A 130 2.10 -63.59 -15.18
C ASP A 130 2.30 -62.27 -15.93
N THR A 131 2.06 -62.23 -17.24
CA THR A 131 2.49 -61.07 -18.05
C THR A 131 1.74 -59.78 -17.73
N ASN A 132 0.58 -59.85 -17.05
CA ASN A 132 -0.26 -58.69 -16.78
C ASN A 132 -0.21 -58.20 -15.32
N TYR A 133 0.53 -58.88 -14.43
CA TYR A 133 0.44 -58.60 -13.00
C TYR A 133 0.73 -57.12 -12.64
N LYS A 134 1.77 -56.51 -13.21
CA LYS A 134 2.13 -55.09 -12.92
C LYS A 134 1.00 -54.14 -13.31
N LYS A 135 0.49 -54.30 -14.55
CA LYS A 135 -0.60 -53.49 -15.08
C LYS A 135 -1.86 -53.63 -14.23
N ASN A 136 -2.16 -54.86 -13.79
CA ASN A 136 -3.32 -55.14 -12.96
C ASN A 136 -3.18 -54.52 -11.56
N ILE A 137 -2.03 -54.67 -10.91
CA ILE A 137 -1.77 -54.07 -9.60
C ILE A 137 -1.88 -52.55 -9.68
N GLU A 138 -1.19 -51.92 -10.64
CA GLU A 138 -1.18 -50.46 -10.79
C GLU A 138 -2.57 -49.90 -11.11
N GLY A 139 -3.31 -50.57 -12.00
CA GLY A 139 -4.66 -50.17 -12.38
C GLY A 139 -5.65 -50.29 -11.23
N ALA A 140 -5.64 -51.41 -10.51
CA ALA A 140 -6.52 -51.64 -9.36
C ALA A 140 -6.23 -50.65 -8.22
N LEU A 141 -4.96 -50.44 -7.86
CA LEU A 141 -4.57 -49.47 -6.82
C LEU A 141 -4.99 -48.04 -7.22
N LYS A 142 -4.81 -47.66 -8.48
CA LYS A 142 -5.20 -46.35 -9.00
C LYS A 142 -6.73 -46.13 -8.94
N ALA A 143 -7.52 -47.18 -9.14
CA ALA A 143 -8.97 -47.15 -9.00
C ALA A 143 -9.45 -47.24 -7.53
N GLY A 144 -8.53 -47.35 -6.56
CA GLY A 144 -8.87 -47.46 -5.15
C GLY A 144 -9.42 -48.83 -4.73
N ILE A 145 -9.09 -49.88 -5.48
CA ILE A 145 -9.41 -51.28 -5.18
C ILE A 145 -8.28 -51.86 -4.35
N LYS A 146 -8.59 -52.58 -3.26
CA LYS A 146 -7.56 -53.24 -2.45
C LYS A 146 -6.99 -54.44 -3.18
N VAL A 147 -5.68 -54.61 -3.15
CA VAL A 147 -4.97 -55.64 -3.91
C VAL A 147 -4.36 -56.68 -2.97
N GLY A 148 -4.66 -57.94 -3.24
CA GLY A 148 -3.91 -59.11 -2.80
C GLY A 148 -3.26 -59.78 -4.02
N CYS A 149 -2.32 -60.69 -3.79
CA CYS A 149 -1.56 -61.30 -4.87
C CYS A 149 -1.48 -62.81 -4.65
N TYR A 150 -1.51 -63.61 -5.72
CA TYR A 150 -1.37 -65.05 -5.60
C TYR A 150 -0.34 -65.64 -6.55
N ILE A 151 0.15 -66.83 -6.19
CA ILE A 151 0.95 -67.70 -7.05
C ILE A 151 0.23 -69.03 -7.20
N PHE A 152 -0.02 -69.44 -8.44
CA PHE A 152 -0.50 -70.78 -8.75
C PHE A 152 0.66 -71.76 -8.53
N SER A 153 0.57 -72.59 -7.51
CA SER A 153 1.67 -73.38 -6.99
C SER A 153 1.64 -74.82 -7.51
N GLU A 154 2.82 -75.31 -7.85
CA GLU A 154 3.09 -76.73 -8.15
C GLU A 154 4.29 -77.22 -7.30
N ALA A 155 4.51 -76.57 -6.16
CA ALA A 155 5.61 -76.87 -5.24
C ALA A 155 5.39 -78.25 -4.61
N ILE A 156 6.38 -79.12 -4.64
CA ILE A 156 6.31 -80.46 -4.03
C ILE A 156 7.26 -80.63 -2.85
N THR A 157 8.02 -79.58 -2.53
CA THR A 157 8.90 -79.50 -1.36
C THR A 157 8.75 -78.16 -0.63
N ASN A 158 9.21 -78.12 0.62
CA ASN A 158 9.22 -76.90 1.43
C ASN A 158 10.16 -75.84 0.83
N GLU A 159 11.28 -76.25 0.22
CA GLU A 159 12.23 -75.35 -0.44
C GLU A 159 11.59 -74.65 -1.65
N GLU A 160 10.79 -75.37 -2.42
CA GLU A 160 10.05 -74.79 -3.55
C GLU A 160 8.95 -73.83 -3.10
N ALA A 161 8.31 -74.11 -1.96
CA ALA A 161 7.37 -73.18 -1.33
C ALA A 161 8.05 -71.89 -0.87
N ILE A 162 9.27 -71.97 -0.33
CA ILE A 162 10.09 -70.80 0.02
C ILE A 162 10.47 -70.02 -1.23
N GLU A 163 10.89 -70.71 -2.30
CA GLU A 163 11.23 -70.10 -3.59
C GLU A 163 10.04 -69.31 -4.17
N GLU A 164 8.86 -69.91 -4.19
CA GLU A 164 7.61 -69.27 -4.64
C GLU A 164 7.26 -68.04 -3.81
N ALA A 165 7.34 -68.15 -2.48
CA ALA A 165 7.06 -67.05 -1.57
C ALA A 165 8.03 -65.87 -1.81
N ASP A 166 9.34 -66.14 -1.89
CA ASP A 166 10.33 -65.09 -2.15
C ASP A 166 10.15 -64.48 -3.55
N TYR A 167 9.78 -65.29 -4.56
CA TYR A 167 9.57 -64.85 -5.94
C TYR A 167 8.43 -63.82 -6.06
N ILE A 168 7.27 -64.10 -5.46
CA ILE A 168 6.12 -63.19 -5.48
C ILE A 168 6.40 -61.93 -4.66
N MET A 169 6.97 -62.07 -3.46
CA MET A 169 7.24 -60.93 -2.57
C MET A 169 8.25 -59.95 -3.15
N GLN A 170 9.29 -60.45 -3.83
CA GLN A 170 10.25 -59.59 -4.53
C GLN A 170 9.55 -58.68 -5.54
N ARG A 171 8.59 -59.22 -6.30
CA ARG A 171 7.88 -58.52 -7.38
C ARG A 171 6.85 -57.53 -6.88
N VAL A 172 6.29 -57.76 -5.71
CA VAL A 172 5.22 -56.90 -5.16
C VAL A 172 5.71 -55.86 -4.15
N SER A 173 6.98 -55.92 -3.76
CA SER A 173 7.60 -55.07 -2.71
C SER A 173 7.48 -53.56 -2.92
N GLY A 174 7.30 -53.09 -4.16
CA GLY A 174 7.12 -51.67 -4.49
C GLY A 174 5.66 -51.19 -4.45
N TYR A 175 4.70 -52.06 -4.18
CA TYR A 175 3.27 -51.76 -4.24
C TYR A 175 2.61 -51.80 -2.86
N ASN A 176 1.51 -51.06 -2.70
CA ASN A 176 0.71 -51.09 -1.48
C ASN A 176 -0.23 -52.31 -1.46
N ILE A 177 0.34 -53.49 -1.20
CA ILE A 177 -0.41 -54.74 -1.07
C ILE A 177 -1.06 -54.78 0.31
N SER A 178 -2.38 -54.57 0.36
CA SER A 178 -3.16 -54.44 1.60
C SER A 178 -4.03 -55.65 1.92
N LEU A 179 -4.00 -56.68 1.06
CA LEU A 179 -4.65 -57.97 1.24
C LEU A 179 -3.62 -59.10 1.17
N PRO A 180 -4.00 -60.34 1.51
CA PRO A 180 -3.04 -61.42 1.63
C PRO A 180 -2.23 -61.73 0.36
N VAL A 181 -1.03 -62.26 0.58
CA VAL A 181 -0.26 -62.98 -0.44
C VAL A 181 -0.62 -64.47 -0.32
N VAL A 182 -1.17 -65.02 -1.39
CA VAL A 182 -1.85 -66.31 -1.40
C VAL A 182 -1.03 -67.37 -2.11
N ILE A 183 -0.90 -68.54 -1.49
CA ILE A 183 -0.55 -69.75 -2.22
C ILE A 183 -1.83 -70.37 -2.76
N ASP A 184 -1.97 -70.39 -4.07
CA ASP A 184 -3.03 -71.10 -4.77
C ASP A 184 -2.54 -72.54 -4.99
N TYR A 185 -3.05 -73.46 -4.16
CA TYR A 185 -2.60 -74.84 -4.10
C TYR A 185 -3.74 -75.78 -4.51
N GLU A 186 -3.93 -75.88 -5.82
CA GLU A 186 -5.02 -76.63 -6.46
C GLU A 186 -4.52 -77.57 -7.56
N GLY A 187 -5.42 -78.37 -8.14
CA GLY A 187 -5.05 -79.29 -9.23
C GLY A 187 -4.56 -80.66 -8.78
N PHE A 188 -5.19 -81.27 -7.76
CA PHE A 188 -4.93 -82.67 -7.39
C PHE A 188 -5.55 -83.66 -8.41
N THR A 189 -5.20 -83.51 -9.68
CA THR A 189 -5.69 -84.32 -10.80
C THR A 189 -4.55 -84.69 -11.77
N ASN A 190 -4.79 -85.72 -12.58
CA ASN A 190 -3.80 -86.23 -13.52
C ASN A 190 -3.33 -85.13 -14.49
N GLY A 191 -2.01 -84.93 -14.58
CA GLY A 191 -1.38 -83.87 -15.38
C GLY A 191 -0.72 -82.76 -14.55
N HIS A 192 -0.97 -82.71 -13.25
CA HIS A 192 -0.33 -81.80 -12.31
C HIS A 192 0.84 -82.44 -11.57
N ARG A 193 1.84 -81.64 -11.22
CA ARG A 193 3.04 -82.10 -10.53
C ARG A 193 2.73 -82.51 -9.10
N ILE A 194 1.90 -81.72 -8.42
CA ILE A 194 1.48 -82.00 -7.04
C ILE A 194 0.68 -83.31 -6.93
N TYR A 195 -0.10 -83.67 -7.96
CA TYR A 195 -0.80 -84.94 -8.04
C TYR A 195 0.19 -86.10 -8.22
N ASN A 196 1.11 -85.96 -9.18
CA ASN A 196 2.09 -87.00 -9.52
C ASN A 196 3.14 -87.22 -8.41
N ALA A 197 3.39 -86.22 -7.57
CA ALA A 197 4.29 -86.34 -6.43
C ALA A 197 3.73 -87.23 -5.30
N ASN A 198 2.43 -87.55 -5.33
CA ASN A 198 1.77 -88.44 -4.39
C ASN A 198 2.02 -88.07 -2.92
N LEU A 199 1.96 -86.76 -2.64
CA LEU A 199 2.22 -86.19 -1.32
C LEU A 199 1.15 -86.63 -0.33
N THR A 200 1.57 -86.94 0.90
CA THR A 200 0.64 -87.15 2.00
C THR A 200 -0.05 -85.85 2.40
N ARG A 201 -1.23 -85.97 3.03
CA ARG A 201 -1.96 -84.81 3.57
C ARG A 201 -1.13 -83.93 4.51
N GLN A 202 -0.23 -84.54 5.30
CA GLN A 202 0.68 -83.80 6.17
C GLN A 202 1.73 -83.04 5.37
N GLN A 203 2.35 -83.66 4.35
CA GLN A 203 3.34 -82.99 3.52
C GLN A 203 2.76 -81.78 2.77
N VAL A 204 1.55 -81.91 2.21
CA VAL A 204 0.85 -80.77 1.59
C VAL A 204 0.65 -79.66 2.63
N THR A 205 0.19 -80.01 3.84
CA THR A 205 -0.01 -79.05 4.94
C THR A 205 1.30 -78.34 5.32
N ASP A 206 2.41 -79.07 5.35
CA ASP A 206 3.73 -78.51 5.68
C ASP A 206 4.25 -77.58 4.58
N ILE A 207 4.03 -77.92 3.30
CA ILE A 207 4.42 -77.10 2.14
C ILE A 207 3.67 -75.76 2.16
N VAL A 208 2.33 -75.79 2.26
CA VAL A 208 1.53 -74.56 2.28
C VAL A 208 1.80 -73.73 3.55
N SER A 209 2.04 -74.38 4.70
CA SER A 209 2.44 -73.69 5.93
C SER A 209 3.81 -73.04 5.78
N THR A 210 4.76 -73.70 5.11
CA THR A 210 6.10 -73.15 4.84
C THR A 210 6.01 -71.89 4.00
N PHE A 211 5.21 -71.89 2.93
CA PHE A 211 4.93 -70.67 2.16
C PHE A 211 4.37 -69.56 3.05
N CYS A 212 3.35 -69.88 3.86
CA CYS A 212 2.67 -68.90 4.70
C CYS A 212 3.58 -68.29 5.77
N GLU A 213 4.39 -69.10 6.46
CA GLU A 213 5.37 -68.61 7.43
C GLU A 213 6.46 -67.77 6.75
N ARG A 214 6.86 -68.14 5.52
CA ARG A 214 7.81 -67.34 4.75
C ARG A 214 7.22 -65.97 4.40
N VAL A 215 5.99 -65.92 3.90
CA VAL A 215 5.27 -64.67 3.62
C VAL A 215 5.15 -63.80 4.88
N LYS A 216 4.73 -64.41 6.00
CA LYS A 216 4.61 -63.74 7.30
C LYS A 216 5.93 -63.18 7.80
N SER A 217 7.03 -63.92 7.63
CA SER A 217 8.37 -63.47 8.04
C SER A 217 8.88 -62.23 7.30
N ARG A 218 8.27 -61.91 6.15
CA ARG A 218 8.57 -60.72 5.35
C ARG A 218 7.58 -59.57 5.55
N GLY A 219 6.66 -59.69 6.51
CA GLY A 219 5.73 -58.64 6.89
C GLY A 219 4.44 -58.57 6.06
N TYR A 220 4.15 -59.59 5.25
CA TYR A 220 2.88 -59.71 4.52
C TYR A 220 1.91 -60.65 5.25
N THR A 221 0.61 -60.47 5.02
CA THR A 221 -0.40 -61.41 5.50
C THR A 221 -0.45 -62.64 4.57
N PRO A 222 -0.24 -63.87 5.07
CA PRO A 222 -0.37 -65.07 4.25
C PRO A 222 -1.82 -65.54 4.13
N ALA A 223 -2.15 -66.16 3.00
CA ALA A 223 -3.36 -66.96 2.86
C ALA A 223 -3.12 -68.24 2.06
N VAL A 224 -4.04 -69.20 2.21
CA VAL A 224 -4.08 -70.43 1.40
C VAL A 224 -5.37 -70.44 0.60
N TYR A 225 -5.25 -70.67 -0.70
CA TYR A 225 -6.37 -70.93 -1.58
C TYR A 225 -6.46 -72.39 -1.99
N GLY A 226 -7.69 -72.88 -2.13
CA GLY A 226 -7.99 -74.16 -2.75
C GLY A 226 -9.50 -74.45 -2.75
N SER A 227 -9.89 -75.49 -3.49
CA SER A 227 -11.27 -76.00 -3.42
C SER A 227 -11.65 -76.34 -1.97
N ALA A 228 -12.86 -76.00 -1.53
CA ALA A 228 -13.31 -76.19 -0.15
C ALA A 228 -13.16 -77.65 0.33
N SER A 229 -13.35 -78.64 -0.55
CA SER A 229 -13.15 -80.06 -0.24
C SER A 229 -11.68 -80.44 -0.02
N TYR A 230 -10.72 -79.73 -0.64
CA TYR A 230 -9.30 -80.05 -0.55
C TYR A 230 -8.74 -79.76 0.84
N PHE A 231 -9.30 -78.78 1.56
CA PHE A 231 -9.00 -78.49 2.96
C PHE A 231 -9.37 -79.61 3.95
N LYS A 232 -10.10 -80.62 3.48
CA LYS A 232 -10.37 -81.86 4.22
C LYS A 232 -9.55 -83.01 3.65
N THR A 233 -9.57 -83.17 2.32
CA THR A 233 -9.03 -84.35 1.64
C THR A 233 -7.50 -84.34 1.51
N TYR A 234 -6.91 -83.20 1.13
CA TYR A 234 -5.50 -83.10 0.76
C TYR A 234 -4.65 -82.28 1.73
N MET A 235 -5.26 -81.41 2.54
CA MET A 235 -4.55 -80.63 3.55
C MET A 235 -5.34 -80.54 4.85
N ASP A 236 -4.68 -80.13 5.94
CA ASP A 236 -5.32 -79.90 7.24
C ASP A 236 -5.86 -78.49 7.37
N GLY A 237 -7.02 -78.25 6.76
CA GLY A 237 -7.61 -76.92 6.73
C GLY A 237 -7.96 -76.36 8.10
N VAL A 238 -8.36 -77.18 9.08
CA VAL A 238 -8.67 -76.70 10.46
C VAL A 238 -7.42 -76.14 11.12
N THR A 239 -6.28 -76.83 10.96
CA THR A 239 -5.00 -76.33 11.47
C THR A 239 -4.58 -75.06 10.73
N LEU A 240 -4.72 -75.03 9.40
CA LEU A 240 -4.35 -73.87 8.58
C LEU A 240 -5.19 -72.64 8.91
N SER A 241 -6.51 -72.77 9.03
CA SER A 241 -7.41 -71.64 9.29
C SER A 241 -7.29 -71.05 10.69
N SER A 242 -6.65 -71.77 11.62
CA SER A 242 -6.29 -71.23 12.93
C SER A 242 -5.08 -70.29 12.90
N LYS A 243 -4.32 -70.27 11.80
CA LYS A 243 -3.04 -69.56 11.67
C LYS A 243 -3.00 -68.56 10.51
N TYR A 244 -3.68 -68.86 9.41
CA TYR A 244 -3.61 -68.12 8.15
C TYR A 244 -5.01 -67.81 7.64
N ASN A 245 -5.11 -66.79 6.79
CA ASN A 245 -6.35 -66.52 6.09
C ASN A 245 -6.65 -67.65 5.09
N ILE A 246 -7.92 -68.00 4.91
CA ILE A 246 -8.33 -69.03 3.96
C ILE A 246 -9.22 -68.43 2.88
N TRP A 247 -8.88 -68.74 1.63
CA TRP A 247 -9.68 -68.43 0.45
C TRP A 247 -10.21 -69.73 -0.14
N ALA A 248 -11.49 -70.03 0.11
CA ALA A 248 -12.08 -71.31 -0.31
C ALA A 248 -12.87 -71.15 -1.61
N ALA A 249 -12.64 -72.04 -2.57
CA ALA A 249 -13.48 -72.13 -3.78
C ALA A 249 -14.61 -73.14 -3.61
N ALA A 250 -15.85 -72.73 -3.86
CA ALA A 250 -17.02 -73.61 -3.90
C ALA A 250 -18.17 -72.97 -4.69
N TYR A 251 -18.56 -73.59 -5.81
CA TYR A 251 -19.50 -72.96 -6.76
C TYR A 251 -20.94 -73.51 -6.71
N SER A 252 -21.13 -74.69 -6.11
CA SER A 252 -22.43 -75.38 -6.07
C SER A 252 -23.10 -75.35 -4.71
N LYS A 253 -22.31 -75.26 -3.63
CA LYS A 253 -22.73 -75.28 -2.23
C LYS A 253 -21.78 -74.40 -1.43
N ARG A 254 -22.15 -74.08 -0.19
CA ARG A 254 -21.27 -73.27 0.67
C ARG A 254 -20.03 -74.04 1.12
N PRO A 255 -18.89 -73.37 1.40
CA PRO A 255 -17.68 -74.05 1.86
C PRO A 255 -17.89 -74.92 3.12
N GLU A 256 -18.74 -74.49 4.06
CA GLU A 256 -19.00 -75.25 5.31
C GLU A 256 -19.69 -76.60 5.08
N GLU A 257 -20.28 -76.80 3.90
CA GLU A 257 -20.89 -78.08 3.51
C GLU A 257 -19.84 -79.12 3.06
N TYR A 258 -18.61 -78.69 2.76
CA TYR A 258 -17.52 -79.57 2.33
C TYR A 258 -16.47 -79.81 3.42
N THR A 259 -16.24 -78.81 4.28
CA THR A 259 -15.18 -78.82 5.28
C THR A 259 -15.58 -78.04 6.55
N SER A 260 -14.97 -78.39 7.69
CA SER A 260 -15.06 -77.62 8.94
C SER A 260 -14.04 -76.47 9.01
N THR A 261 -13.29 -76.24 7.94
CA THR A 261 -12.33 -75.14 7.81
C THR A 261 -13.06 -73.80 7.75
N THR A 262 -12.70 -72.87 8.64
CA THR A 262 -13.18 -71.49 8.59
C THR A 262 -12.50 -70.75 7.44
N TYR A 263 -13.21 -69.83 6.79
CA TYR A 263 -12.71 -69.08 5.64
C TYR A 263 -12.96 -67.58 5.76
N ASP A 264 -12.08 -66.80 5.13
CA ASP A 264 -12.11 -65.34 5.08
C ASP A 264 -12.59 -64.84 3.73
N PHE A 265 -12.25 -65.57 2.68
CA PHE A 265 -12.63 -65.29 1.30
C PHE A 265 -13.32 -66.51 0.71
N TRP A 266 -14.33 -66.27 -0.12
CA TRP A 266 -15.03 -67.31 -0.83
C TRP A 266 -15.12 -66.97 -2.31
N GLN A 267 -14.46 -67.76 -3.15
CA GLN A 267 -14.69 -67.76 -4.58
C GLN A 267 -15.98 -68.55 -4.86
N PHE A 268 -17.05 -67.83 -5.15
CA PHE A 268 -18.39 -68.39 -5.25
C PHE A 268 -18.83 -68.65 -6.69
N SER A 269 -18.09 -68.15 -7.68
CA SER A 269 -18.36 -68.39 -9.10
C SER A 269 -17.08 -68.29 -9.92
N GLU A 270 -16.94 -69.20 -10.89
CA GLU A 270 -15.91 -69.15 -11.95
C GLU A 270 -16.47 -68.65 -13.30
N THR A 271 -17.72 -68.19 -13.31
CA THR A 271 -18.49 -67.87 -14.53
C THR A 271 -19.15 -66.49 -14.49
N GLY A 272 -18.66 -65.58 -13.64
CA GLY A 272 -19.13 -64.20 -13.63
C GLY A 272 -18.95 -63.52 -15.00
N ASP A 273 -19.86 -62.60 -15.37
CA ASP A 273 -19.76 -61.86 -16.62
C ASP A 273 -18.65 -60.79 -16.52
N ALA A 274 -17.45 -61.16 -16.95
CA ALA A 274 -16.27 -60.30 -16.89
C ALA A 274 -16.45 -58.97 -17.63
N LYS A 275 -17.29 -58.93 -18.67
CA LYS A 275 -17.55 -57.70 -19.44
C LYS A 275 -18.35 -56.68 -18.63
N ALA A 276 -19.23 -57.14 -17.74
CA ALA A 276 -19.96 -56.27 -16.83
C ALA A 276 -19.00 -55.47 -15.93
N TYR A 277 -17.86 -56.07 -15.56
CA TYR A 277 -16.81 -55.46 -14.74
C TYR A 277 -15.68 -54.80 -15.54
N GLY A 278 -15.80 -54.71 -16.86
CA GLY A 278 -14.83 -53.99 -17.70
C GLY A 278 -13.60 -54.80 -18.12
N MET A 279 -13.70 -56.12 -18.12
CA MET A 279 -12.65 -57.03 -18.57
C MET A 279 -12.92 -57.57 -19.98
N GLN A 280 -11.90 -58.09 -20.67
CA GLN A 280 -12.00 -58.59 -22.05
C GLN A 280 -12.44 -60.06 -22.14
N SER A 281 -12.19 -60.85 -21.10
CA SER A 281 -12.58 -62.26 -21.04
C SER A 281 -14.11 -62.42 -21.04
N LYS A 282 -14.57 -63.66 -21.19
CA LYS A 282 -15.99 -64.02 -21.00
C LYS A 282 -16.30 -64.21 -19.51
N ASN A 283 -15.45 -64.96 -18.82
CA ASN A 283 -15.66 -65.38 -17.45
C ASN A 283 -14.73 -64.61 -16.51
N LEU A 284 -15.24 -64.36 -15.30
CA LEU A 284 -14.55 -63.79 -14.17
C LEU A 284 -14.83 -64.64 -12.93
N ASP A 285 -13.77 -64.90 -12.19
CA ASP A 285 -13.84 -65.51 -10.88
C ASP A 285 -14.28 -64.46 -9.85
N MET A 286 -15.35 -64.75 -9.13
CA MET A 286 -16.03 -63.80 -8.25
C MET A 286 -15.89 -64.21 -6.79
N ASP A 287 -15.57 -63.23 -5.95
CA ASP A 287 -15.23 -63.45 -4.55
C ASP A 287 -16.06 -62.63 -3.58
N TYR A 288 -16.26 -63.18 -2.39
CA TYR A 288 -16.67 -62.44 -1.20
C TYR A 288 -15.57 -62.41 -0.14
N CYS A 289 -15.36 -61.25 0.48
CA CYS A 289 -14.53 -61.11 1.69
C CYS A 289 -15.41 -60.95 2.93
N TYR A 290 -15.29 -61.89 3.87
CA TYR A 290 -16.05 -61.96 5.12
C TYR A 290 -15.32 -61.34 6.31
N SER A 291 -14.03 -61.08 6.21
CA SER A 291 -13.23 -60.46 7.28
C SER A 291 -13.05 -58.95 7.11
N TRP A 292 -13.80 -58.31 6.21
CA TRP A 292 -13.67 -56.88 5.91
C TRP A 292 -14.16 -55.99 7.06
N ASN A 293 -13.37 -54.97 7.39
CA ASN A 293 -13.71 -53.92 8.34
C ASN A 293 -13.50 -52.54 7.71
N GLY A 294 -14.44 -51.62 7.94
CA GLY A 294 -14.42 -50.25 7.42
C GLY A 294 -15.34 -50.03 6.22
N LEU A 295 -15.12 -48.94 5.49
CA LEU A 295 -15.96 -48.53 4.37
C LEU A 295 -15.71 -49.38 3.13
N ALA A 296 -16.77 -49.73 2.41
CA ALA A 296 -16.72 -50.30 1.07
C ALA A 296 -17.82 -49.69 0.20
N ASP A 297 -17.58 -49.61 -1.12
CA ASP A 297 -18.51 -49.07 -2.11
C ASP A 297 -19.35 -50.22 -2.67
N SER A 298 -20.66 -50.27 -2.38
CA SER A 298 -21.54 -51.30 -2.95
C SER A 298 -21.88 -51.04 -4.43
N GLY A 299 -21.29 -50.02 -5.04
CA GLY A 299 -21.46 -49.64 -6.45
C GLY A 299 -21.98 -48.23 -6.59
N ASN A 300 -21.49 -47.51 -7.60
CA ASN A 300 -21.88 -46.12 -7.92
C ASN A 300 -21.77 -45.14 -6.73
N GLY A 301 -20.81 -45.32 -5.83
CA GLY A 301 -20.61 -44.44 -4.67
C GLY A 301 -21.56 -44.71 -3.50
N ASN A 302 -22.24 -45.85 -3.49
CA ASN A 302 -23.10 -46.28 -2.38
C ASN A 302 -22.25 -46.89 -1.26
N PHE A 303 -21.59 -46.03 -0.50
CA PHE A 303 -20.70 -46.47 0.57
C PHE A 303 -21.47 -47.00 1.80
N LYS A 304 -21.03 -48.16 2.29
CA LYS A 304 -21.50 -48.79 3.54
C LYS A 304 -20.33 -49.07 4.46
N TYR A 305 -20.57 -48.96 5.77
CA TYR A 305 -19.59 -49.32 6.79
C TYR A 305 -19.79 -50.76 7.24
N TYR A 306 -18.72 -51.56 7.26
CA TYR A 306 -18.77 -52.97 7.59
C TYR A 306 -17.93 -53.32 8.83
N ASN A 307 -18.44 -54.26 9.63
CA ASN A 307 -17.70 -54.96 10.67
C ASN A 307 -17.74 -56.45 10.35
N ASN A 308 -16.57 -57.06 10.11
CA ASN A 308 -16.43 -58.46 9.71
C ASN A 308 -17.41 -58.86 8.60
N GLY A 309 -17.38 -58.12 7.48
CA GLY A 309 -18.22 -58.39 6.31
C GLY A 309 -19.70 -58.03 6.46
N ILE A 310 -20.18 -57.65 7.65
CA ILE A 310 -21.57 -57.29 7.92
C ILE A 310 -21.73 -55.78 7.97
N VAL A 311 -22.75 -55.24 7.30
CA VAL A 311 -23.09 -53.81 7.39
C VAL A 311 -23.40 -53.40 8.83
N ASN A 312 -22.58 -52.52 9.39
CA ASN A 312 -22.79 -51.94 10.72
C ASN A 312 -23.73 -50.74 10.65
N ARG A 313 -25.03 -51.00 10.76
CA ARG A 313 -26.09 -49.96 10.73
C ARG A 313 -26.08 -49.02 11.94
N ASN A 314 -25.30 -49.31 12.98
CA ASN A 314 -25.18 -48.45 14.16
C ASN A 314 -24.00 -47.46 14.04
N TYR A 315 -23.16 -47.59 13.00
CA TYR A 315 -22.03 -46.68 12.83
C TYR A 315 -22.50 -45.29 12.39
N THR A 316 -22.23 -44.30 13.22
CA THR A 316 -22.40 -42.88 12.92
C THR A 316 -21.12 -42.16 13.35
N GLY A 317 -20.59 -41.31 12.49
CA GLY A 317 -19.33 -40.63 12.74
C GLY A 317 -18.48 -40.51 11.49
N PHE A 318 -17.24 -40.10 11.69
CA PHE A 318 -16.36 -39.72 10.59
C PHE A 318 -15.42 -40.87 10.22
N THR A 319 -15.29 -41.17 8.92
CA THR A 319 -14.43 -42.23 8.41
C THR A 319 -13.62 -41.79 7.19
N ILE A 320 -12.50 -42.47 6.94
CA ILE A 320 -11.60 -42.18 5.82
C ILE A 320 -11.57 -43.39 4.90
N TYR A 321 -11.75 -43.16 3.61
CA TYR A 321 -11.71 -44.18 2.57
C TYR A 321 -10.91 -43.66 1.37
N ASN A 322 -9.82 -44.34 1.02
CA ASN A 322 -8.92 -43.94 -0.07
C ASN A 322 -8.44 -42.47 0.01
N GLY A 323 -8.22 -41.97 1.24
CA GLY A 323 -7.82 -40.57 1.49
C GLY A 323 -8.98 -39.57 1.50
N ASP A 324 -10.17 -39.98 1.03
CA ASP A 324 -11.39 -39.18 1.12
C ASP A 324 -12.07 -39.37 2.46
N TRP A 325 -12.75 -38.32 2.91
CA TRP A 325 -13.29 -38.18 4.25
C TRP A 325 -14.82 -38.14 4.16
N TYR A 326 -15.49 -39.06 4.86
CA TYR A 326 -16.94 -39.25 4.79
C TYR A 326 -17.57 -39.18 6.18
N LEU A 327 -18.66 -38.42 6.28
CA LEU A 327 -19.54 -38.45 7.44
C LEU A 327 -20.58 -39.54 7.25
N MET A 328 -20.60 -40.48 8.18
CA MET A 328 -21.49 -41.63 8.19
C MET A 328 -22.64 -41.39 9.18
N LYS A 329 -23.83 -41.86 8.81
CA LYS A 329 -25.02 -41.93 9.67
C LYS A 329 -25.75 -43.23 9.38
N ASN A 330 -26.04 -43.99 10.43
CA ASN A 330 -26.72 -45.28 10.35
C ASN A 330 -26.07 -46.27 9.35
N GLY A 331 -24.74 -46.30 9.31
CA GLY A 331 -23.95 -47.21 8.46
C GLY A 331 -23.81 -46.79 6.98
N SER A 332 -24.37 -45.65 6.57
CA SER A 332 -24.24 -45.09 5.21
C SER A 332 -23.71 -43.66 5.24
N VAL A 333 -23.23 -43.12 4.12
CA VAL A 333 -22.81 -41.70 4.05
C VAL A 333 -24.03 -40.80 4.24
N ASP A 334 -23.92 -39.80 5.12
CA ASP A 334 -24.97 -38.79 5.34
C ASP A 334 -24.93 -37.72 4.24
N THR A 335 -25.43 -38.07 3.06
CA THR A 335 -25.44 -37.17 1.89
C THR A 335 -26.33 -35.95 2.09
N SER A 336 -27.18 -35.93 3.12
CA SER A 336 -28.02 -34.78 3.46
C SER A 336 -27.25 -33.67 4.22
N TYR A 337 -26.09 -34.00 4.78
CA TYR A 337 -25.32 -33.08 5.60
C TYR A 337 -24.43 -32.17 4.74
N THR A 338 -24.67 -30.87 4.81
CA THR A 338 -23.75 -29.84 4.30
C THR A 338 -23.56 -28.79 5.39
N GLY A 339 -22.31 -28.51 5.77
CA GLY A 339 -21.99 -27.55 6.84
C GLY A 339 -20.72 -27.89 7.62
N LEU A 340 -20.54 -27.23 8.76
CA LEU A 340 -19.37 -27.37 9.63
C LEU A 340 -19.50 -28.54 10.61
N TYR A 341 -18.55 -29.48 10.53
CA TYR A 341 -18.43 -30.63 11.41
C TYR A 341 -17.12 -30.57 12.21
N TYR A 342 -17.19 -30.75 13.53
CA TYR A 342 -16.01 -30.76 14.39
C TYR A 342 -15.42 -32.17 14.49
N TYR A 343 -14.17 -32.33 14.05
CA TYR A 343 -13.48 -33.60 14.08
C TYR A 343 -11.97 -33.40 14.30
N ASN A 344 -11.39 -34.24 15.18
CA ASN A 344 -9.97 -34.22 15.53
C ASN A 344 -9.44 -32.83 15.91
N LYS A 345 -10.17 -32.13 16.79
CA LYS A 345 -9.86 -30.77 17.28
C LYS A 345 -9.90 -29.65 16.23
N GLU A 346 -10.50 -29.91 15.08
CA GLU A 346 -10.57 -28.98 13.97
C GLU A 346 -12.01 -28.90 13.43
N TRP A 347 -12.35 -27.78 12.78
CA TRP A 347 -13.65 -27.58 12.13
C TRP A 347 -13.50 -27.75 10.62
N TRP A 348 -14.25 -28.71 10.07
CA TRP A 348 -14.24 -29.07 8.67
C TRP A 348 -15.57 -28.75 8.01
N TYR A 349 -15.54 -28.26 6.77
CA TYR A 349 -16.73 -28.08 5.95
C TYR A 349 -16.95 -29.32 5.10
N LEU A 350 -18.16 -29.89 5.19
CA LEU A 350 -18.58 -31.02 4.38
C LEU A 350 -19.64 -30.56 3.40
N LYS A 351 -19.58 -31.08 2.17
CA LYS A 351 -20.62 -30.93 1.14
C LYS A 351 -21.18 -32.31 0.86
N ASN A 352 -22.48 -32.49 1.07
CA ASN A 352 -23.19 -33.77 0.90
C ASN A 352 -22.50 -34.94 1.63
N GLY A 353 -22.13 -34.75 2.90
CA GLY A 353 -21.49 -35.77 3.74
C GLY A 353 -20.04 -36.07 3.39
N LYS A 354 -19.44 -35.38 2.41
CA LYS A 354 -18.06 -35.59 1.96
C LYS A 354 -17.20 -34.34 2.15
N LEU A 355 -15.93 -34.54 2.50
CA LEU A 355 -14.93 -33.47 2.51
C LEU A 355 -14.37 -33.25 1.10
N ASP A 356 -14.27 -31.99 0.69
CA ASP A 356 -13.59 -31.58 -0.53
C ASP A 356 -12.62 -30.45 -0.21
N PHE A 357 -11.32 -30.75 -0.21
CA PHE A 357 -10.27 -29.78 0.14
C PHE A 357 -10.14 -28.59 -0.84
N SER A 358 -10.85 -28.60 -1.97
CA SER A 358 -10.88 -27.47 -2.90
C SER A 358 -11.84 -26.36 -2.47
N ILE A 359 -12.76 -26.63 -1.54
CA ILE A 359 -13.80 -25.67 -1.16
C ILE A 359 -13.22 -24.57 -0.28
N THR A 360 -13.42 -23.32 -0.69
CA THR A 360 -13.28 -22.14 0.15
C THR A 360 -14.64 -21.45 0.14
N THR A 361 -15.18 -21.08 1.31
CA THR A 361 -16.54 -20.53 1.42
C THR A 361 -16.74 -19.77 2.73
N LEU A 362 -17.94 -19.20 2.93
CA LEU A 362 -18.44 -18.85 4.25
C LEU A 362 -19.53 -19.86 4.64
N CYS A 363 -19.54 -20.27 5.90
CA CYS A 363 -20.56 -21.21 6.41
C CYS A 363 -21.13 -20.69 7.72
N GLU A 364 -22.46 -20.78 7.87
CA GLU A 364 -23.12 -20.45 9.11
C GLU A 364 -23.07 -21.63 10.08
N TYR A 365 -22.67 -21.36 11.32
CA TYR A 365 -22.71 -22.32 12.42
C TYR A 365 -23.03 -21.60 13.73
N ASN A 366 -24.12 -22.02 14.39
CA ASN A 366 -24.61 -21.45 15.65
C ASN A 366 -24.80 -19.92 15.60
N GLY A 367 -25.46 -19.39 14.56
CA GLY A 367 -25.75 -17.96 14.42
C GLY A 367 -24.56 -17.10 14.01
N LYS A 368 -23.41 -17.72 13.68
CA LYS A 368 -22.17 -17.04 13.29
C LYS A 368 -21.69 -17.55 11.95
N TRP A 369 -21.18 -16.64 11.12
CA TRP A 369 -20.62 -16.96 9.81
C TRP A 369 -19.11 -17.05 9.89
N TRP A 370 -18.57 -18.19 9.49
CA TRP A 370 -17.14 -18.51 9.56
C TRP A 370 -16.53 -18.61 8.18
N TYR A 371 -15.31 -18.11 8.05
CA TYR A 371 -14.50 -18.27 6.84
C TYR A 371 -13.84 -19.64 6.82
N VAL A 372 -14.13 -20.38 5.76
CA VAL A 372 -13.62 -21.72 5.49
C VAL A 372 -12.67 -21.63 4.31
N LYS A 373 -11.44 -22.09 4.50
CA LYS A 373 -10.42 -22.18 3.46
C LYS A 373 -9.95 -23.62 3.32
N ASN A 374 -10.03 -24.17 2.10
CA ASN A 374 -9.71 -25.57 1.81
C ASN A 374 -10.46 -26.56 2.73
N SER A 375 -11.75 -26.32 2.90
CA SER A 375 -12.67 -27.01 3.80
C SER A 375 -12.31 -26.97 5.30
N LYS A 376 -11.39 -26.11 5.72
CA LYS A 376 -11.06 -25.91 7.13
C LYS A 376 -11.41 -24.49 7.57
N VAL A 377 -12.01 -24.33 8.75
CA VAL A 377 -12.23 -22.99 9.32
C VAL A 377 -10.88 -22.33 9.62
N ASP A 378 -10.67 -21.12 9.11
CA ASP A 378 -9.48 -20.32 9.36
C ASP A 378 -9.79 -19.21 10.37
N PHE A 379 -9.59 -19.50 11.65
CA PHE A 379 -9.81 -18.58 12.77
C PHE A 379 -8.86 -17.37 12.78
N SER A 380 -7.83 -17.36 11.96
CA SER A 380 -6.86 -16.24 11.89
C SER A 380 -7.18 -15.25 10.76
N ALA A 381 -8.10 -15.60 9.86
CA ALA A 381 -8.33 -14.82 8.65
C ALA A 381 -8.87 -13.42 8.96
N THR A 382 -8.19 -12.40 8.44
CA THR A 382 -8.73 -11.04 8.30
C THR A 382 -8.64 -10.66 6.83
N THR A 383 -9.77 -10.73 6.13
CA THR A 383 -9.85 -10.62 4.67
C THR A 383 -11.24 -10.12 4.26
N VAL A 384 -11.46 -9.92 2.97
CA VAL A 384 -12.81 -10.01 2.39
C VAL A 384 -12.96 -11.31 1.62
N TYR A 385 -14.17 -11.83 1.55
CA TYR A 385 -14.51 -12.99 0.74
C TYR A 385 -15.83 -12.76 0.01
N LYS A 386 -15.87 -13.09 -1.28
CA LYS A 386 -17.10 -13.01 -2.07
C LYS A 386 -17.97 -14.21 -1.76
N TYR A 387 -19.07 -13.96 -1.06
CA TYR A 387 -20.09 -14.97 -0.82
C TYR A 387 -21.35 -14.59 -1.60
N TYR A 388 -21.70 -15.45 -2.56
CA TYR A 388 -22.63 -15.17 -3.65
C TYR A 388 -22.26 -13.87 -4.39
N THR A 389 -23.07 -12.82 -4.29
CA THR A 389 -22.85 -11.55 -5.00
C THR A 389 -22.08 -10.52 -4.18
N THR A 390 -21.88 -10.75 -2.88
CA THR A 390 -21.42 -9.71 -1.94
C THR A 390 -20.05 -10.05 -1.36
N TRP A 391 -19.17 -9.05 -1.30
CA TRP A 391 -17.86 -9.19 -0.66
C TRP A 391 -17.96 -8.82 0.82
N TRP A 392 -17.97 -9.84 1.68
CA TRP A 392 -18.10 -9.70 3.12
C TRP A 392 -16.75 -9.58 3.79
N TYR A 393 -16.68 -8.71 4.81
CA TYR A 393 -15.51 -8.57 5.65
C TYR A 393 -15.46 -9.65 6.72
N VAL A 394 -14.34 -10.36 6.76
CA VAL A 394 -14.00 -11.38 7.74
C VAL A 394 -12.92 -10.82 8.65
N LYS A 395 -13.11 -10.95 9.96
CA LYS A 395 -12.17 -10.57 11.00
C LYS A 395 -11.99 -11.73 11.97
N ASN A 396 -10.75 -12.17 12.18
CA ASN A 396 -10.41 -13.33 13.01
C ASN A 396 -11.27 -14.56 12.68
N GLY A 397 -11.40 -14.86 11.39
CA GLY A 397 -12.16 -15.99 10.85
C GLY A 397 -13.68 -15.84 10.85
N GLN A 398 -14.24 -14.78 11.44
CA GLN A 398 -15.68 -14.57 11.50
C GLN A 398 -16.11 -13.38 10.63
N VAL A 399 -17.26 -13.49 9.96
CA VAL A 399 -17.87 -12.33 9.27
C VAL A 399 -18.32 -11.28 10.29
N ASP A 400 -17.90 -10.04 10.10
CA ASP A 400 -18.33 -8.90 10.90
C ASP A 400 -19.30 -8.03 10.10
N PHE A 401 -20.60 -8.33 10.24
CA PHE A 401 -21.69 -7.67 9.52
C PHE A 401 -21.89 -6.17 9.85
N LYS A 402 -21.15 -5.62 10.82
CA LYS A 402 -21.29 -4.21 11.24
C LYS A 402 -20.01 -3.41 11.06
N ALA A 403 -18.98 -4.01 10.47
CA ALA A 403 -17.68 -3.38 10.33
C ALA A 403 -17.74 -2.13 9.45
N ASN A 404 -17.08 -1.07 9.91
CA ASN A 404 -16.79 0.14 9.17
C ASN A 404 -15.28 0.38 9.24
N THR A 405 -14.53 -0.11 8.25
CA THR A 405 -13.05 -0.19 8.32
C THR A 405 -12.39 -0.24 6.95
N LEU A 406 -11.07 -0.42 6.90
CA LEU A 406 -10.34 -0.73 5.67
C LEU A 406 -9.79 -2.16 5.75
N CYS A 407 -9.92 -2.91 4.66
CA CYS A 407 -9.40 -4.28 4.55
C CYS A 407 -8.49 -4.40 3.31
N LYS A 408 -7.29 -4.96 3.49
CA LYS A 408 -6.37 -5.24 2.38
C LYS A 408 -6.76 -6.55 1.71
N TYR A 409 -6.95 -6.52 0.40
CA TYR A 409 -7.25 -7.70 -0.41
C TYR A 409 -6.74 -7.53 -1.85
N ASN A 410 -6.06 -8.55 -2.38
CA ASN A 410 -5.44 -8.55 -3.71
C ASN A 410 -4.61 -7.29 -4.01
N GLY A 411 -3.81 -6.85 -3.04
CA GLY A 411 -2.91 -5.70 -3.20
C GLY A 411 -3.55 -4.32 -3.00
N SER A 412 -4.87 -4.22 -3.01
CA SER A 412 -5.62 -2.98 -2.76
C SER A 412 -6.19 -2.94 -1.34
N TRP A 413 -6.49 -1.74 -0.86
CA TRP A 413 -7.21 -1.52 0.39
C TRP A 413 -8.63 -1.07 0.08
N TRP A 414 -9.60 -1.88 0.49
CA TRP A 414 -11.02 -1.67 0.24
C TRP A 414 -11.70 -1.09 1.46
N TYR A 415 -12.63 -0.17 1.21
CA TYR A 415 -13.48 0.38 2.24
C TYR A 415 -14.64 -0.57 2.54
N ILE A 416 -14.73 -0.93 3.81
CA ILE A 416 -15.79 -1.76 4.36
C ILE A 416 -16.78 -0.84 5.04
N ARG A 417 -18.05 -0.93 4.65
CA ARG A 417 -19.16 -0.22 5.26
C ARG A 417 -20.24 -1.24 5.58
N ASP A 418 -20.76 -1.22 6.80
CA ASP A 418 -21.79 -2.16 7.26
C ASP A 418 -21.45 -3.63 6.89
N GLY A 419 -20.19 -4.00 7.16
CA GLY A 419 -19.67 -5.37 7.02
C GLY A 419 -19.32 -5.86 5.61
N HIS A 420 -19.51 -5.04 4.57
CA HIS A 420 -19.21 -5.44 3.18
C HIS A 420 -18.43 -4.34 2.44
N VAL A 421 -17.81 -4.72 1.33
CA VAL A 421 -17.08 -3.76 0.47
C VAL A 421 -18.07 -2.77 -0.14
N ASP A 422 -17.85 -1.48 0.10
CA ASP A 422 -18.58 -0.38 -0.52
C ASP A 422 -17.76 0.15 -1.70
N TYR A 423 -18.25 -0.05 -2.92
CA TYR A 423 -17.58 0.34 -4.16
C TYR A 423 -17.83 1.79 -4.61
N SER A 424 -18.68 2.53 -3.89
CA SER A 424 -19.20 3.83 -4.35
C SER A 424 -18.70 5.00 -3.50
N THR A 425 -18.28 4.74 -2.27
CA THR A 425 -17.93 5.81 -1.34
C THR A 425 -16.60 6.46 -1.72
N THR A 426 -16.62 7.80 -1.81
CA THR A 426 -15.44 8.66 -1.79
C THR A 426 -15.43 9.47 -0.50
N THR A 427 -14.43 9.25 0.36
CA THR A 427 -14.35 9.85 1.70
C THR A 427 -12.91 9.79 2.24
N VAL A 428 -12.71 10.15 3.50
CA VAL A 428 -11.52 9.78 4.28
C VAL A 428 -11.93 8.86 5.42
N HIS A 429 -11.11 7.86 5.71
CA HIS A 429 -11.35 6.92 6.79
C HIS A 429 -10.12 6.73 7.66
N LYS A 430 -10.32 6.76 8.99
CA LYS A 430 -9.23 6.57 9.95
C LYS A 430 -8.92 5.09 10.10
N TYR A 431 -7.68 4.70 9.81
CA TYR A 431 -7.20 3.34 9.98
C TYR A 431 -5.77 3.36 10.53
N ASN A 432 -5.52 2.60 11.60
CA ASN A 432 -4.25 2.57 12.34
C ASN A 432 -3.67 3.97 12.62
N GLY A 433 -4.52 4.87 13.12
CA GLY A 433 -4.13 6.24 13.48
C GLY A 433 -4.02 7.23 12.31
N THR A 434 -4.00 6.76 11.05
CA THR A 434 -3.88 7.61 9.86
C THR A 434 -5.22 7.75 9.15
N TRP A 435 -5.52 8.94 8.64
CA TRP A 435 -6.72 9.18 7.83
C TRP A 435 -6.39 9.00 6.35
N TRP A 436 -6.88 7.93 5.77
CA TRP A 436 -6.64 7.55 4.37
C TRP A 436 -7.77 8.03 3.48
N TYR A 437 -7.44 8.52 2.29
CA TYR A 437 -8.38 8.90 1.26
C TYR A 437 -8.87 7.67 0.51
N VAL A 438 -10.18 7.45 0.58
CA VAL A 438 -10.92 6.44 -0.15
C VAL A 438 -11.57 7.12 -1.34
N ARG A 439 -11.33 6.61 -2.55
CA ARG A 439 -11.98 7.02 -3.79
C ARG A 439 -12.63 5.80 -4.42
N ASP A 440 -13.92 5.89 -4.71
CA ASP A 440 -14.70 4.82 -5.33
C ASP A 440 -14.50 3.46 -4.64
N GLY A 441 -14.54 3.49 -3.30
CA GLY A 441 -14.44 2.29 -2.46
C GLY A 441 -13.06 1.74 -2.17
N TYR A 442 -11.98 2.33 -2.70
CA TYR A 442 -10.61 1.88 -2.41
C TYR A 442 -9.68 3.04 -2.01
N VAL A 443 -8.61 2.73 -1.29
CA VAL A 443 -7.61 3.74 -0.88
C VAL A 443 -6.74 4.14 -2.07
N ASP A 444 -6.76 5.42 -2.44
CA ASP A 444 -5.85 5.97 -3.45
C ASP A 444 -4.60 6.56 -2.77
N PHE A 445 -3.56 5.75 -2.66
CA PHE A 445 -2.26 6.13 -2.08
C PHE A 445 -1.49 7.22 -2.84
N LYS A 446 -1.91 7.58 -4.06
CA LYS A 446 -1.22 8.58 -4.88
C LYS A 446 -1.95 9.92 -4.92
N ALA A 447 -3.15 9.99 -4.37
CA ALA A 447 -4.00 11.16 -4.44
C ALA A 447 -3.34 12.40 -3.83
N ARG A 448 -3.45 13.51 -4.57
CA ARG A 448 -3.14 14.88 -4.12
C ARG A 448 -4.32 15.76 -4.47
N THR A 449 -5.28 15.90 -3.56
CA THR A 449 -6.61 16.45 -3.85
C THR A 449 -7.25 17.02 -2.58
N LEU A 450 -8.47 17.52 -2.69
CA LEU A 450 -9.32 17.88 -1.55
C LEU A 450 -10.41 16.82 -1.35
N CYS A 451 -10.70 16.50 -0.10
CA CYS A 451 -11.82 15.63 0.27
C CYS A 451 -12.66 16.30 1.36
N LYS A 452 -13.98 16.37 1.14
CA LYS A 452 -14.91 16.89 2.15
C LYS A 452 -15.21 15.80 3.18
N TYR A 453 -15.02 16.11 4.45
CA TYR A 453 -15.33 15.21 5.56
C TYR A 453 -15.80 16.00 6.77
N ASN A 454 -16.94 15.59 7.35
CA ASN A 454 -17.61 16.29 8.45
C ASN A 454 -17.76 17.81 8.22
N GLY A 455 -18.14 18.20 7.00
CA GLY A 455 -18.36 19.60 6.63
C GLY A 455 -17.11 20.36 6.18
N THR A 456 -15.91 19.88 6.51
CA THR A 456 -14.64 20.54 6.20
C THR A 456 -13.95 19.91 4.99
N TRP A 457 -13.33 20.73 4.14
CA TRP A 457 -12.49 20.25 3.04
C TRP A 457 -11.05 20.10 3.50
N TRP A 458 -10.58 18.86 3.57
CA TRP A 458 -9.23 18.51 3.98
C TRP A 458 -8.35 18.27 2.76
N TYR A 459 -7.09 18.67 2.86
CA TYR A 459 -6.08 18.37 1.86
C TYR A 459 -5.53 16.96 2.05
N ILE A 460 -5.50 16.24 0.95
CA ILE A 460 -4.94 14.91 0.83
C ILE A 460 -3.58 15.04 0.14
N ASP A 461 -2.50 14.58 0.78
CA ASP A 461 -1.20 14.36 0.14
C ASP A 461 -0.82 12.89 0.22
N LYS A 462 -0.45 12.30 -0.93
CA LYS A 462 -0.05 10.88 -1.02
C LYS A 462 -1.08 9.95 -0.35
N GLY A 463 -2.35 10.22 -0.61
CA GLY A 463 -3.48 9.40 -0.14
C GLY A 463 -3.86 9.53 1.32
N ARG A 464 -3.32 10.50 2.07
CA ARG A 464 -3.70 10.74 3.48
C ARG A 464 -3.96 12.22 3.76
N ILE A 465 -4.72 12.51 4.81
CA ILE A 465 -4.87 13.90 5.28
C ILE A 465 -3.51 14.41 5.75
N ASP A 466 -3.08 15.56 5.20
CA ASP A 466 -1.96 16.34 5.71
C ASP A 466 -2.49 17.51 6.54
N TRP A 467 -2.33 17.40 7.86
CA TRP A 467 -2.95 18.29 8.84
C TRP A 467 -2.30 19.67 8.96
N ASN A 468 -1.09 19.85 8.45
CA ASN A 468 -0.30 21.05 8.72
C ASN A 468 0.17 21.75 7.44
N THR A 469 -0.27 21.27 6.29
CA THR A 469 0.22 21.82 5.03
C THR A 469 -0.27 23.25 4.82
N VAL A 470 0.58 24.03 4.17
CA VAL A 470 0.23 25.31 3.57
C VAL A 470 0.59 25.20 2.10
N THR A 471 -0.42 25.18 1.23
CA THR A 471 -0.22 24.93 -0.20
C THR A 471 -1.37 25.48 -1.02
N VAL A 472 -1.24 25.38 -2.34
CA VAL A 472 -2.32 25.62 -3.30
C VAL A 472 -2.58 24.32 -4.04
N VAL A 473 -3.85 23.93 -4.13
CA VAL A 473 -4.28 22.74 -4.86
C VAL A 473 -5.36 23.09 -5.87
N LYS A 474 -5.22 22.55 -7.08
CA LYS A 474 -6.26 22.63 -8.09
C LYS A 474 -7.31 21.55 -7.83
N PHE A 475 -8.57 21.94 -7.68
CA PHE A 475 -9.69 21.03 -7.54
C PHE A 475 -10.80 21.44 -8.50
N GLY A 476 -11.15 20.55 -9.43
CA GLY A 476 -11.94 20.91 -10.61
C GLY A 476 -11.21 21.97 -11.46
N SER A 477 -11.89 23.08 -11.75
CA SER A 477 -11.32 24.22 -12.49
C SER A 477 -10.68 25.29 -11.59
N THR A 478 -10.82 25.17 -10.27
CA THR A 478 -10.49 26.25 -9.32
C THR A 478 -9.22 25.92 -8.55
N TRP A 479 -8.42 26.95 -8.24
CA TRP A 479 -7.23 26.84 -7.40
C TRP A 479 -7.55 27.31 -5.98
N TYR A 480 -7.50 26.38 -5.03
CA TYR A 480 -7.82 26.61 -3.63
C TYR A 480 -6.54 26.76 -2.82
N TYR A 481 -6.56 27.70 -1.89
CA TYR A 481 -5.55 27.84 -0.87
C TYR A 481 -5.89 26.94 0.32
N VAL A 482 -4.88 26.19 0.77
CA VAL A 482 -4.96 25.30 1.93
C VAL A 482 -4.04 25.88 3.00
N HIS A 483 -4.57 26.03 4.20
CA HIS A 483 -3.89 26.57 5.37
C HIS A 483 -4.17 25.65 6.56
N ASN A 484 -3.11 25.14 7.19
CA ASN A 484 -3.19 24.14 8.27
C ASN A 484 -3.97 22.89 7.82
N GLY A 485 -3.72 22.43 6.60
CA GLY A 485 -4.28 21.17 6.09
C GLY A 485 -5.74 21.20 5.63
N TYR A 486 -6.43 22.34 5.73
CA TYR A 486 -7.81 22.48 5.27
C TYR A 486 -8.04 23.77 4.48
N LEU A 487 -9.17 23.80 3.76
CA LEU A 487 -9.64 24.98 3.05
C LEU A 487 -10.42 25.88 4.02
N ASN A 488 -9.91 27.08 4.27
CA ASN A 488 -10.62 28.13 5.00
C ASN A 488 -11.17 29.19 4.04
N TRP A 489 -12.50 29.28 3.94
CA TRP A 489 -13.18 30.22 3.04
C TRP A 489 -13.01 31.70 3.43
N ASN A 490 -12.50 31.98 4.63
CA ASN A 490 -12.23 33.34 5.10
C ASN A 490 -10.79 33.79 4.82
N ASP A 491 -9.93 32.92 4.30
CA ASP A 491 -8.55 33.29 4.01
C ASP A 491 -8.49 34.35 2.91
N ASN A 492 -7.84 35.47 3.24
CA ASN A 492 -7.55 36.57 2.34
C ASN A 492 -6.11 37.01 2.60
N GLY A 493 -5.29 37.19 1.57
CA GLY A 493 -3.88 37.51 1.76
C GLY A 493 -3.00 37.16 0.57
N LEU A 494 -1.74 36.81 0.84
CA LEU A 494 -0.78 36.37 -0.16
C LEU A 494 -0.27 34.96 0.18
N CYS A 495 -0.10 34.12 -0.84
CA CYS A 495 0.58 32.85 -0.71
C CYS A 495 1.70 32.72 -1.76
N TYR A 496 2.83 32.15 -1.37
CA TYR A 496 3.89 31.85 -2.31
C TYR A 496 3.65 30.48 -2.97
N TYR A 497 3.56 30.46 -4.30
CA TYR A 497 3.36 29.22 -5.06
C TYR A 497 3.98 29.33 -6.45
N ASN A 498 4.75 28.29 -6.85
CA ASN A 498 5.44 28.19 -8.14
C ASN A 498 6.20 29.47 -8.55
N GLY A 499 6.99 30.02 -7.63
CA GLY A 499 7.88 31.16 -7.92
C GLY A 499 7.21 32.54 -7.83
N ARG A 500 5.93 32.63 -7.48
CA ARG A 500 5.20 33.90 -7.40
C ARG A 500 4.40 34.01 -6.10
N TRP A 501 4.16 35.23 -5.66
CA TRP A 501 3.25 35.54 -4.55
C TRP A 501 1.86 35.84 -5.12
N TRP A 502 0.95 34.89 -5.01
CA TRP A 502 -0.43 35.00 -5.50
C TRP A 502 -1.36 35.57 -4.44
N TYR A 503 -2.36 36.32 -4.89
CA TYR A 503 -3.39 36.88 -4.03
C TYR A 503 -4.53 35.88 -3.80
N ILE A 504 -4.83 35.66 -2.53
CA ILE A 504 -5.92 34.81 -2.07
C ILE A 504 -7.11 35.69 -1.72
N ARG A 505 -8.27 35.37 -2.28
CA ARG A 505 -9.57 35.94 -1.93
C ARG A 505 -10.54 34.82 -1.58
N ASN A 506 -11.09 34.85 -0.37
CA ASN A 506 -12.04 33.86 0.12
C ASN A 506 -11.57 32.40 -0.07
N GLY A 507 -10.30 32.12 0.23
CA GLY A 507 -9.70 30.79 0.12
C GLY A 507 -9.37 30.32 -1.30
N VAL A 508 -9.51 31.16 -2.33
CA VAL A 508 -9.11 30.83 -3.71
C VAL A 508 -8.08 31.81 -4.26
N ILE A 509 -7.25 31.36 -5.21
CA ILE A 509 -6.41 32.27 -5.98
C ILE A 509 -7.30 33.11 -6.90
N ASP A 510 -7.22 34.43 -6.79
CA ASP A 510 -7.81 35.36 -7.76
C ASP A 510 -6.75 35.79 -8.78
N PHE A 511 -6.75 35.14 -9.94
CA PHE A 511 -5.82 35.40 -11.04
C PHE A 511 -6.00 36.76 -11.72
N ASN A 512 -7.08 37.50 -11.42
CA ASN A 512 -7.36 38.79 -12.03
C ASN A 512 -7.27 39.94 -11.02
N ALA A 513 -6.75 39.68 -9.81
CA ALA A 513 -6.72 40.69 -8.77
C ALA A 513 -5.76 41.84 -9.16
N VAL A 514 -6.30 43.06 -9.09
CA VAL A 514 -5.53 44.31 -9.07
C VAL A 514 -5.90 45.03 -7.79
N THR A 515 -5.03 44.98 -6.78
CA THR A 515 -5.31 45.48 -5.42
C THR A 515 -4.04 45.74 -4.63
N LEU A 516 -4.18 46.27 -3.42
CA LEU A 516 -3.14 46.27 -2.40
C LEU A 516 -3.44 45.19 -1.37
N CYS A 517 -2.40 44.49 -0.92
CA CYS A 517 -2.49 43.49 0.13
C CYS A 517 -1.41 43.72 1.18
N LYS A 518 -1.81 43.86 2.44
CA LYS A 518 -0.88 43.94 3.57
C LYS A 518 -0.37 42.54 3.90
N TYR A 519 0.94 42.34 3.88
CA TYR A 519 1.58 41.08 4.22
C TYR A 519 2.91 41.34 4.95
N ASN A 520 3.10 40.70 6.10
CA ASN A 520 4.25 40.93 7.00
C ASN A 520 4.53 42.42 7.29
N GLY A 521 3.46 43.20 7.51
CA GLY A 521 3.56 44.63 7.84
C GLY A 521 3.74 45.56 6.63
N ILE A 522 4.04 45.03 5.44
CA ILE A 522 4.27 45.80 4.21
C ILE A 522 3.03 45.73 3.32
N TRP A 523 2.68 46.83 2.66
CA TRP A 523 1.61 46.87 1.67
C TRP A 523 2.16 46.65 0.27
N TRP A 524 1.85 45.49 -0.28
CA TRP A 524 2.31 45.05 -1.61
C TRP A 524 1.24 45.32 -2.67
N TYR A 525 1.71 45.70 -3.86
CA TYR A 525 0.89 45.83 -5.03
C TYR A 525 0.71 44.49 -5.74
N VAL A 526 -0.54 44.11 -5.95
CA VAL A 526 -0.96 42.92 -6.69
C VAL A 526 -1.51 43.37 -8.04
N HIS A 527 -1.02 42.76 -9.11
CA HIS A 527 -1.48 42.94 -10.49
C HIS A 527 -1.53 41.59 -11.19
N ASP A 528 -2.56 41.34 -11.99
CA ASP A 528 -2.82 40.03 -12.62
C ASP A 528 -2.76 38.86 -11.62
N GLY A 529 -3.26 39.10 -10.40
CA GLY A 529 -3.35 38.11 -9.34
C GLY A 529 -2.07 37.83 -8.56
N PHE A 530 -0.93 38.44 -8.89
CA PHE A 530 0.33 38.24 -8.16
C PHE A 530 1.03 39.56 -7.79
N VAL A 531 1.96 39.50 -6.85
CA VAL A 531 2.76 40.68 -6.44
C VAL A 531 3.73 41.08 -7.54
N ASP A 532 3.61 42.31 -8.03
CA ASP A 532 4.58 42.93 -8.94
C ASP A 532 5.60 43.74 -8.14
N PHE A 533 6.76 43.12 -7.88
CA PHE A 533 7.87 43.72 -7.14
C PHE A 533 8.57 44.88 -7.86
N SER A 534 8.32 45.06 -9.15
CA SER A 534 8.96 46.08 -9.98
C SER A 534 8.08 47.31 -10.23
N ALA A 535 6.79 47.22 -9.87
CA ALA A 535 5.81 48.23 -10.23
C ALA A 535 6.18 49.62 -9.69
N ARG A 536 6.12 50.60 -10.60
CA ARG A 536 6.06 52.02 -10.29
C ARG A 536 4.80 52.62 -10.92
N THR A 537 3.71 52.69 -10.16
CA THR A 537 2.37 53.00 -10.69
C THR A 537 1.47 53.61 -9.62
N LEU A 538 0.20 53.85 -9.94
CA LEU A 538 -0.85 54.19 -8.99
C LEU A 538 -1.80 53.01 -8.84
N CYS A 539 -2.23 52.72 -7.61
CA CYS A 539 -3.24 51.71 -7.33
C CYS A 539 -4.34 52.31 -6.46
N LYS A 540 -5.60 52.14 -6.90
CA LYS A 540 -6.75 52.51 -6.06
C LYS A 540 -6.98 51.45 -4.99
N TYR A 541 -7.10 51.88 -3.74
CA TYR A 541 -7.46 51.02 -2.63
C TYR A 541 -8.42 51.76 -1.70
N GLY A 542 -9.62 51.22 -1.52
CA GLY A 542 -10.74 51.97 -0.95
C GLY A 542 -11.11 53.17 -1.84
N SER A 543 -11.19 54.35 -1.24
CA SER A 543 -11.44 55.62 -1.94
C SER A 543 -10.16 56.33 -2.41
N THR A 544 -8.98 55.87 -2.00
CA THR A 544 -7.71 56.59 -2.20
C THR A 544 -6.86 55.95 -3.29
N TRP A 545 -6.18 56.77 -4.09
CA TRP A 545 -5.14 56.33 -5.02
C TRP A 545 -3.78 56.45 -4.37
N TRP A 546 -3.12 55.31 -4.18
CA TRP A 546 -1.82 55.22 -3.54
C TRP A 546 -0.72 55.08 -4.58
N PHE A 547 0.41 55.72 -4.29
CA PHE A 547 1.60 55.59 -5.09
C PHE A 547 2.36 54.31 -4.74
N ILE A 548 2.64 53.52 -5.77
CA ILE A 548 3.39 52.28 -5.70
C ILE A 548 4.78 52.52 -6.27
N ASN A 549 5.82 52.23 -5.48
CA ASN A 549 7.21 52.33 -5.87
C ASN A 549 7.92 51.02 -5.52
N HIS A 550 8.58 50.39 -6.49
CA HIS A 550 9.20 49.07 -6.32
C HIS A 550 8.24 48.03 -5.70
N GLY A 551 6.99 48.01 -6.20
CA GLY A 551 5.95 47.07 -5.78
C GLY A 551 5.32 47.34 -4.41
N GLN A 552 5.69 48.41 -3.72
CA GLN A 552 5.21 48.74 -2.37
C GLN A 552 4.52 50.10 -2.33
N VAL A 553 3.57 50.27 -1.41
CA VAL A 553 3.01 51.60 -1.11
C VAL A 553 4.10 52.51 -0.55
N SER A 554 4.33 53.64 -1.20
CA SER A 554 5.22 54.69 -0.71
C SER A 554 4.39 55.74 0.04
N TRP A 555 4.63 55.91 1.34
CA TRP A 555 3.73 56.63 2.26
C TRP A 555 3.95 58.13 2.36
N GLU A 556 5.16 58.60 2.09
CA GLU A 556 5.57 60.00 2.36
C GLU A 556 6.13 60.69 1.11
N GLU A 557 6.09 60.02 -0.04
CA GLU A 557 6.66 60.58 -1.27
C GLU A 557 5.83 61.74 -1.81
N ARG A 558 6.55 62.77 -2.28
CA ARG A 558 6.02 63.88 -3.06
C ARG A 558 6.71 63.87 -4.42
N THR A 559 5.99 63.49 -5.48
CA THR A 559 6.59 63.22 -6.79
C THR A 559 5.55 63.25 -7.92
N LEU A 560 6.00 63.01 -9.15
CA LEU A 560 5.15 62.78 -10.32
C LEU A 560 5.18 61.31 -10.71
N VAL A 561 4.01 60.77 -11.05
CA VAL A 561 3.82 59.35 -11.37
C VAL A 561 2.97 59.22 -12.61
N LYS A 562 3.46 58.44 -13.57
CA LYS A 562 2.70 58.11 -14.77
C LYS A 562 1.72 56.97 -14.46
N TYR A 563 0.46 57.15 -14.84
CA TYR A 563 -0.57 56.12 -14.81
C TYR A 563 -1.37 56.16 -16.12
N GLY A 564 -1.37 55.05 -16.85
CA GLY A 564 -1.78 55.03 -18.25
C GLY A 564 -0.93 56.00 -19.08
N ASN A 565 -1.57 56.93 -19.79
CA ASN A 565 -0.91 57.96 -20.60
C ASN A 565 -0.75 59.30 -19.87
N THR A 566 -1.22 59.41 -18.63
CA THR A 566 -1.30 60.67 -17.89
C THR A 566 -0.29 60.70 -16.75
N TRP A 567 0.28 61.87 -16.47
CA TRP A 567 1.15 62.08 -15.33
C TRP A 567 0.39 62.78 -14.21
N TYR A 568 0.38 62.16 -13.05
CA TYR A 568 -0.31 62.63 -11.86
C TYR A 568 0.68 63.10 -10.81
N PHE A 569 0.24 64.06 -10.01
CA PHE A 569 0.96 64.53 -8.86
C PHE A 569 0.58 63.73 -7.61
N VAL A 570 1.61 63.32 -6.89
CA VAL A 570 1.52 62.57 -5.64
C VAL A 570 2.10 63.41 -4.52
N ASN A 571 1.40 63.46 -3.39
CA ASN A 571 1.82 64.13 -2.18
C ASN A 571 1.51 63.25 -0.97
N ASN A 572 2.48 63.05 -0.07
CA ASN A 572 2.37 62.11 1.05
C ASN A 572 1.86 60.73 0.59
N GLY A 573 2.44 60.23 -0.51
CA GLY A 573 2.12 58.90 -1.05
C GLY A 573 0.76 58.75 -1.74
N GLN A 574 -0.04 59.82 -1.81
CA GLN A 574 -1.40 59.79 -2.36
C GLN A 574 -1.52 60.70 -3.57
N LEU A 575 -2.35 60.31 -4.53
CA LEU A 575 -2.74 61.18 -5.64
C LEU A 575 -3.54 62.36 -5.09
N ASP A 576 -3.04 63.58 -5.29
CA ASP A 576 -3.70 64.81 -4.84
C ASP A 576 -4.41 65.49 -6.01
N TRP A 577 -5.71 65.22 -6.13
CA TRP A 577 -6.58 65.73 -7.20
C TRP A 577 -6.75 67.26 -7.19
N ASN A 578 -6.46 67.92 -6.07
CA ASN A 578 -6.71 69.35 -5.91
C ASN A 578 -5.43 70.18 -6.04
N TYR A 579 -4.26 69.54 -6.15
CA TYR A 579 -3.00 70.25 -6.24
C TYR A 579 -2.87 71.02 -7.55
N THR A 580 -2.67 72.33 -7.44
CA THR A 580 -2.25 73.20 -8.54
C THR A 580 -1.01 73.96 -8.12
N GLY A 581 0.07 73.85 -8.88
CA GLY A 581 1.37 74.43 -8.52
C GLY A 581 2.51 73.76 -9.28
N THR A 582 3.73 73.91 -8.79
CA THR A 582 4.91 73.30 -9.43
C THR A 582 5.38 72.05 -8.68
N CYS A 583 5.96 71.09 -9.39
CA CYS A 583 6.58 69.90 -8.81
C CYS A 583 7.92 69.64 -9.50
N GLN A 584 8.96 69.39 -8.71
CA GLN A 584 10.26 68.99 -9.22
C GLN A 584 10.25 67.48 -9.53
N TYR A 585 10.71 67.13 -10.72
CA TYR A 585 10.85 65.75 -11.15
C TYR A 585 12.00 65.65 -12.16
N ASP A 586 12.93 64.73 -11.92
CA ASP A 586 14.02 64.41 -12.85
C ASP A 586 14.83 65.62 -13.35
N GLY A 587 15.17 66.55 -12.44
CA GLY A 587 15.97 67.75 -12.76
C GLY A 587 15.18 68.92 -13.39
N TYR A 588 13.89 68.75 -13.63
CA TYR A 588 12.99 69.78 -14.16
C TYR A 588 11.91 70.17 -13.16
N VAL A 589 11.41 71.38 -13.29
CA VAL A 589 10.18 71.82 -12.64
C VAL A 589 9.03 71.72 -13.63
N TYR A 590 8.01 70.94 -13.28
CA TYR A 590 6.77 70.79 -14.05
C TYR A 590 5.64 71.56 -13.37
N TYR A 591 4.73 72.12 -14.17
CA TYR A 591 3.48 72.68 -13.66
C TYR A 591 2.41 71.58 -13.60
N VAL A 592 1.67 71.56 -12.50
CA VAL A 592 0.57 70.63 -12.23
C VAL A 592 -0.69 71.46 -12.08
N ARG A 593 -1.77 71.07 -12.74
CA ARG A 593 -3.11 71.65 -12.60
C ARG A 593 -4.08 70.55 -12.20
N ASN A 594 -4.77 70.73 -11.06
CA ASN A 594 -5.75 69.79 -10.51
C ASN A 594 -5.22 68.34 -10.47
N GLY A 595 -4.01 68.17 -9.93
CA GLY A 595 -3.37 66.86 -9.75
C GLY A 595 -2.78 66.24 -11.02
N VAL A 596 -2.89 66.88 -12.19
CA VAL A 596 -2.36 66.39 -13.47
C VAL A 596 -1.27 67.32 -13.99
N VAL A 597 -0.18 66.75 -14.51
CA VAL A 597 0.90 67.54 -15.14
C VAL A 597 0.38 68.21 -16.41
N ASP A 598 0.51 69.54 -16.47
CA ASP A 598 0.14 70.34 -17.64
C ASP A 598 1.34 70.51 -18.56
N PHE A 599 1.46 69.63 -19.55
CA PHE A 599 2.55 69.67 -20.54
C PHE A 599 2.43 70.84 -21.54
N SER A 600 1.35 71.64 -21.51
CA SER A 600 1.27 72.88 -22.29
C SER A 600 2.12 74.01 -21.68
N VAL A 601 2.47 73.89 -20.39
CA VAL A 601 3.38 74.81 -19.71
C VAL A 601 4.81 74.30 -19.87
N ALA A 602 5.71 75.14 -20.39
CA ALA A 602 7.11 74.78 -20.56
C ALA A 602 7.77 74.43 -19.21
N ARG A 603 8.33 73.22 -19.12
CA ARG A 603 9.19 72.83 -17.99
C ARG A 603 10.52 73.60 -18.04
N TYR A 604 11.11 73.90 -16.90
CA TYR A 604 12.42 74.55 -16.81
C TYR A 604 13.40 73.76 -15.94
N LYS A 605 14.71 73.86 -16.27
CA LYS A 605 15.81 73.18 -15.56
C LYS A 605 16.15 73.94 -14.27
N ASN A 606 16.31 73.23 -13.16
CA ASN A 606 16.65 73.85 -11.87
C ASN A 606 18.19 74.03 -11.77
N SER A 607 18.72 75.24 -11.95
CA SER A 607 20.17 75.51 -11.86
C SER A 607 20.59 75.98 -10.45
N ASP A 608 21.60 75.34 -9.89
CA ASP A 608 22.08 75.54 -8.51
C ASP A 608 23.05 76.72 -8.36
N TRP A 609 22.94 77.47 -7.24
CA TRP A 609 23.72 78.69 -6.96
C TRP A 609 25.21 78.41 -6.74
N VAL A 610 25.57 77.18 -6.39
CA VAL A 610 26.95 76.72 -6.17
C VAL A 610 27.82 76.86 -7.42
N SER A 611 27.19 76.95 -8.61
CA SER A 611 27.88 77.26 -9.87
C SER A 611 28.63 78.60 -9.88
N GLY A 612 28.29 79.53 -8.98
CA GLY A 612 28.94 80.85 -8.86
C GLY A 612 30.23 80.86 -8.02
N LEU A 613 30.54 79.81 -7.26
CA LEU A 613 31.75 79.72 -6.43
C LEU A 613 32.99 79.48 -7.28
N ASN A 614 34.15 80.03 -6.92
CA ASN A 614 35.35 79.88 -7.77
C ASN A 614 35.88 78.44 -7.75
N ILE A 615 35.82 77.77 -6.61
CA ILE A 615 36.11 76.33 -6.43
C ILE A 615 35.23 75.43 -7.31
N SER A 616 34.04 75.90 -7.70
CA SER A 616 33.13 75.16 -8.57
C SER A 616 33.71 74.93 -9.98
N LYS A 617 34.73 75.69 -10.40
CA LYS A 617 35.43 75.49 -11.68
C LYS A 617 36.24 74.20 -11.71
N SER A 618 36.81 73.80 -10.58
CA SER A 618 37.68 72.62 -10.46
C SER A 618 37.05 71.46 -9.71
N ALA A 619 36.11 71.71 -8.81
CA ALA A 619 35.42 70.66 -8.06
C ALA A 619 34.30 70.01 -8.91
N LYS A 620 34.11 68.70 -8.72
CA LYS A 620 32.98 67.95 -9.29
C LYS A 620 31.87 67.66 -8.27
N GLN A 621 32.18 67.80 -6.99
CA GLN A 621 31.24 67.62 -5.89
C GLN A 621 31.65 68.47 -4.69
N LEU A 622 30.68 69.09 -4.04
CA LEU A 622 30.88 69.98 -2.90
C LEU A 622 29.92 69.65 -1.77
N ILE A 623 30.42 69.66 -0.54
CA ILE A 623 29.61 69.78 0.68
C ILE A 623 29.90 71.15 1.27
N LEU A 624 28.85 71.93 1.51
CA LEU A 624 28.94 73.25 2.12
C LEU A 624 28.42 73.15 3.55
N VAL A 625 29.19 73.68 4.49
CA VAL A 625 28.82 73.79 5.92
C VAL A 625 28.86 75.27 6.26
N GLN A 626 27.69 75.90 6.19
CA GLN A 626 27.52 77.33 6.40
C GLN A 626 27.13 77.57 7.86
N ALA A 627 28.12 77.82 8.72
CA ALA A 627 27.91 77.90 10.16
C ALA A 627 27.27 79.21 10.61
N ASP A 628 26.42 79.11 11.63
CA ASP A 628 25.87 80.20 12.42
C ASP A 628 25.81 79.77 13.91
N GLY A 629 26.73 80.30 14.72
CA GLY A 629 26.93 79.84 16.09
C GLY A 629 27.30 78.35 16.15
N THR A 630 26.43 77.54 16.76
CA THR A 630 26.59 76.08 16.87
C THR A 630 25.76 75.28 15.87
N TYR A 631 24.98 75.96 15.04
CA TYR A 631 24.21 75.39 13.93
C TYR A 631 24.96 75.61 12.60
N ALA A 632 24.60 74.85 11.58
CA ALA A 632 25.04 75.10 10.22
C ALA A 632 23.96 74.69 9.22
N ASP A 633 23.85 75.41 8.09
CA ASP A 633 23.19 74.88 6.90
C ASP A 633 24.19 73.96 6.19
N VAL A 634 23.87 72.67 6.10
CA VAL A 634 24.72 71.67 5.45
C VAL A 634 24.06 71.19 4.17
N SER A 635 24.74 71.37 3.03
CA SER A 635 24.23 70.94 1.73
C SER A 635 25.28 70.23 0.92
N MET A 636 24.85 69.28 0.08
CA MET A 636 25.70 68.52 -0.82
C MET A 636 25.26 68.77 -2.25
N HIS A 637 26.23 68.98 -3.13
CA HIS A 637 26.02 69.41 -4.51
C HIS A 637 26.94 68.62 -5.44
N TYR A 638 26.46 68.30 -6.64
CA TYR A 638 27.22 67.58 -7.65
C TYR A 638 27.18 68.32 -8.99
N LYS A 639 28.28 68.19 -9.75
CA LYS A 639 28.44 68.74 -11.09
C LYS A 639 28.35 67.62 -12.13
N ASP A 640 27.35 67.69 -12.99
CA ASP A 640 27.17 66.74 -14.08
C ASP A 640 28.26 66.90 -15.18
N ALA A 641 28.27 65.97 -16.14
CA ALA A 641 29.23 65.95 -17.24
C ALA A 641 29.17 67.21 -18.14
N ASP A 642 28.00 67.85 -18.19
CA ASP A 642 27.75 69.09 -18.94
C ASP A 642 28.14 70.34 -18.14
N GLY A 643 28.67 70.16 -16.93
CA GLY A 643 29.14 71.24 -16.06
C GLY A 643 28.06 71.91 -15.22
N ASN A 644 26.83 71.38 -15.18
CA ASN A 644 25.74 71.95 -14.39
C ASN A 644 25.78 71.43 -12.95
N TRP A 645 25.53 72.32 -12.00
CA TRP A 645 25.44 71.99 -10.58
C TRP A 645 24.00 71.65 -10.18
N SER A 646 23.85 70.65 -9.30
CA SER A 646 22.59 70.26 -8.68
C SER A 646 22.79 69.90 -7.21
N GLN A 647 21.87 70.34 -6.36
CA GLN A 647 21.85 69.99 -4.94
C GLN A 647 21.31 68.57 -4.76
N ILE A 648 22.10 67.71 -4.13
CA ILE A 648 21.74 66.34 -3.76
C ILE A 648 20.89 66.33 -2.48
N VAL A 649 21.31 67.10 -1.47
CA VAL A 649 20.61 67.19 -0.19
C VAL A 649 20.94 68.50 0.52
N SER A 650 20.03 68.98 1.36
CA SER A 650 20.29 70.05 2.33
C SER A 650 19.62 69.69 3.66
N THR A 651 20.28 70.03 4.77
CA THR A 651 19.80 69.79 6.13
C THR A 651 20.37 70.82 7.09
N THR A 652 19.69 71.02 8.21
CA THR A 652 20.34 71.64 9.38
C THR A 652 21.34 70.67 9.97
N GLY A 653 22.57 71.12 10.16
CA GLY A 653 23.66 70.43 10.84
C GLY A 653 24.13 71.16 12.10
N ARG A 654 25.13 70.58 12.75
CA ARG A 654 25.74 71.07 13.99
C ARG A 654 27.24 71.11 13.86
N VAL A 655 27.85 72.14 14.44
CA VAL A 655 29.30 72.31 14.52
C VAL A 655 29.77 72.27 15.97
N GLY A 656 31.05 72.55 16.22
CA GLY A 656 31.65 72.58 17.54
C GLY A 656 30.84 73.41 18.54
N LYS A 657 30.80 72.96 19.79
CA LYS A 657 30.09 73.62 20.91
C LYS A 657 30.51 75.07 21.15
N ASN A 658 31.70 75.46 20.70
CA ASN A 658 32.22 76.83 20.76
C ASN A 658 32.25 77.52 19.38
N GLY A 659 31.50 77.00 18.40
CA GLY A 659 31.40 77.50 17.02
C GLY A 659 32.52 76.99 16.11
N ILE A 660 32.91 77.81 15.13
CA ILE A 660 33.96 77.50 14.15
C ILE A 660 35.21 78.38 14.34
N GLY A 661 36.30 78.03 13.66
CA GLY A 661 37.59 78.75 13.74
C GLY A 661 38.54 78.13 14.77
N LYS A 662 38.82 76.83 14.60
CA LYS A 662 39.74 76.06 15.43
C LYS A 662 41.17 76.61 15.38
N THR A 663 41.80 76.76 16.55
CA THR A 663 43.21 77.21 16.66
C THR A 663 44.08 76.33 17.53
N LYS A 664 43.49 75.48 18.39
CA LYS A 664 44.22 74.53 19.24
C LYS A 664 43.41 73.28 19.60
N GLU A 665 44.09 72.23 20.04
CA GLU A 665 43.46 71.00 20.56
C GLU A 665 42.49 71.32 21.71
N GLY A 666 41.34 70.64 21.74
CA GLY A 666 40.35 70.78 22.81
C GLY A 666 39.57 72.10 22.91
N ASP A 667 39.76 73.06 22.00
CA ASP A 667 39.06 74.37 22.03
C ASP A 667 37.55 74.30 21.73
N GLY A 668 37.02 73.14 21.36
CA GLY A 668 35.60 72.93 21.10
C GLY A 668 35.08 73.53 19.79
N LYS A 669 35.98 73.95 18.88
CA LYS A 669 35.65 74.61 17.61
C LYS A 669 35.86 73.69 16.40
N THR A 670 35.01 73.83 15.38
CA THR A 670 35.20 73.21 14.05
C THR A 670 36.14 74.07 13.20
N PRO A 671 37.09 73.48 12.44
CA PRO A 671 38.05 74.27 11.68
C PRO A 671 37.40 74.96 10.47
N ILE A 672 37.94 76.12 10.08
CA ILE A 672 37.51 76.88 8.89
C ILE A 672 38.44 76.55 7.73
N GLY A 673 37.86 76.24 6.56
CA GLY A 673 38.63 75.98 5.35
C GLY A 673 37.98 75.01 4.39
N VAL A 674 38.77 74.58 3.40
CA VAL A 674 38.41 73.56 2.40
C VAL A 674 39.15 72.28 2.74
N TYR A 675 38.39 71.19 2.88
CA TYR A 675 38.92 69.87 3.24
C TYR A 675 38.46 68.81 2.23
N SER A 676 39.18 67.70 2.20
CA SER A 676 38.77 66.49 1.48
C SER A 676 38.62 65.33 2.47
N PHE A 677 37.99 64.24 2.04
CA PHE A 677 37.81 63.06 2.89
C PHE A 677 38.95 62.06 2.71
N ILE A 678 39.51 61.58 3.82
CA ILE A 678 40.62 60.61 3.80
C ILE A 678 40.17 59.18 4.10
N LYS A 679 39.01 59.01 4.76
CA LYS A 679 38.49 57.70 5.12
C LYS A 679 37.00 57.75 5.42
N ALA A 680 36.31 56.65 5.10
CA ALA A 680 34.96 56.40 5.55
C ALA A 680 34.97 55.23 6.56
N PHE A 681 34.21 55.34 7.65
CA PHE A 681 34.10 54.26 8.65
C PHE A 681 32.81 54.40 9.46
N GLY A 682 32.48 53.39 10.26
CA GLY A 682 31.35 53.48 11.19
C GLY A 682 30.93 52.16 11.81
N ASN A 683 29.97 52.25 12.72
CA ASN A 683 29.42 51.13 13.49
C ASN A 683 28.37 50.31 12.71
N ALA A 684 27.87 50.85 11.60
CA ALA A 684 26.92 50.17 10.73
C ALA A 684 27.61 49.66 9.46
N SER A 685 27.01 48.68 8.77
CA SER A 685 27.52 48.18 7.49
C SER A 685 27.55 49.28 6.42
N ASP A 686 28.48 49.14 5.47
CA ASP A 686 28.68 50.08 4.36
C ASP A 686 27.36 50.33 3.60
N PRO A 687 26.86 51.57 3.53
CA PRO A 687 25.63 51.88 2.81
C PRO A 687 25.82 51.96 1.29
N GLY A 688 27.06 51.79 0.77
CA GLY A 688 27.42 51.91 -0.64
C GLY A 688 28.36 53.09 -0.91
N CYS A 689 29.34 53.34 -0.05
CA CYS A 689 30.22 54.50 -0.12
C CYS A 689 31.34 54.34 -1.15
N ALA A 690 31.56 55.36 -2.00
CA ALA A 690 32.64 55.30 -2.99
C ALA A 690 34.04 55.47 -2.36
N ILE A 691 34.12 56.05 -1.16
CA ILE A 691 35.35 56.11 -0.35
C ILE A 691 35.45 54.81 0.44
N SER A 692 36.64 54.19 0.45
CA SER A 692 36.87 52.92 1.13
C SER A 692 36.36 52.94 2.58
N TYR A 693 35.39 52.07 2.86
CA TYR A 693 34.65 52.03 4.12
C TYR A 693 35.20 50.96 5.07
N THR A 694 35.43 51.33 6.32
CA THR A 694 35.79 50.38 7.39
C THR A 694 34.63 50.21 8.37
N HIS A 695 34.05 49.02 8.44
CA HIS A 695 33.11 48.67 9.50
C HIS A 695 33.87 48.45 10.82
N CYS A 696 33.59 49.28 11.83
CA CYS A 696 34.35 49.31 13.08
C CYS A 696 33.77 48.38 14.12
N ASP A 697 34.61 47.46 14.62
CA ASP A 697 34.37 46.74 15.87
C ASP A 697 34.98 47.47 17.08
N SER A 698 35.00 46.82 18.25
CA SER A 698 35.53 47.39 19.49
C SER A 698 37.04 47.62 19.53
N SER A 699 37.78 47.27 18.47
CA SER A 699 39.22 47.46 18.40
C SER A 699 39.67 48.78 17.76
N TYR A 700 38.76 49.54 17.14
CA TYR A 700 39.10 50.75 16.39
C TYR A 700 39.08 52.03 17.23
N TYR A 701 40.10 52.87 17.03
CA TYR A 701 40.32 54.14 17.72
C TYR A 701 40.80 55.21 16.74
N TRP A 702 40.37 56.45 16.96
CA TRP A 702 41.07 57.64 16.45
C TRP A 702 41.82 58.29 17.60
N VAL A 703 43.15 58.33 17.52
CA VAL A 703 43.97 58.77 18.67
C VAL A 703 44.06 60.30 18.70
N ASP A 704 43.61 60.90 19.80
CA ASP A 704 43.64 62.34 20.04
C ASP A 704 44.75 62.78 21.01
N ASP A 705 45.48 61.83 21.61
CA ASP A 705 46.61 62.07 22.51
C ASP A 705 47.85 62.55 21.76
N SER A 706 48.25 63.81 21.97
CA SER A 706 49.42 64.42 21.33
C SER A 706 50.77 63.81 21.72
N ASP A 707 50.82 63.04 22.81
CA ASP A 707 52.04 62.35 23.24
C ASP A 707 52.19 60.98 22.56
N SER A 708 51.13 60.43 21.95
CA SER A 708 51.17 59.15 21.24
C SER A 708 51.88 59.24 19.89
N ARG A 709 52.56 58.15 19.49
CA ARG A 709 53.09 58.00 18.12
C ARG A 709 52.01 57.90 17.05
N TYR A 710 50.76 57.61 17.47
CA TYR A 710 49.60 57.49 16.59
C TYR A 710 48.71 58.74 16.61
N TYR A 711 49.18 59.87 17.15
CA TYR A 711 48.40 61.10 17.21
C TYR A 711 47.76 61.46 15.86
N ASN A 712 46.46 61.74 15.89
CA ASN A 712 45.57 61.99 14.77
C ASN A 712 45.50 60.88 13.70
N GLN A 713 45.73 59.62 14.10
CA GLN A 713 45.61 58.46 13.21
C GLN A 713 44.46 57.53 13.62
N PHE A 714 43.85 56.91 12.60
CA PHE A 714 42.87 55.85 12.75
C PHE A 714 43.56 54.47 12.81
N VAL A 715 43.51 53.84 13.98
CA VAL A 715 44.22 52.59 14.26
C VAL A 715 43.30 51.53 14.85
N SER A 716 43.68 50.26 14.72
CA SER A 716 43.05 49.15 15.44
C SER A 716 44.04 48.56 16.43
N THR A 717 43.60 48.32 17.66
CA THR A 717 44.39 47.63 18.71
C THR A 717 44.72 46.18 18.36
N LYS A 718 44.12 45.61 17.31
CA LYS A 718 44.55 44.33 16.73
C LYS A 718 45.90 44.43 16.02
N ASN A 719 46.23 45.61 15.49
CA ASN A 719 47.40 45.84 14.64
C ASN A 719 48.49 46.68 15.33
N VAL A 720 48.15 47.42 16.39
CA VAL A 720 49.10 48.28 17.11
C VAL A 720 49.00 48.11 18.62
N LYS A 721 50.15 48.21 19.30
CA LYS A 721 50.20 48.29 20.77
C LYS A 721 49.81 49.69 21.24
N LYS A 722 48.77 49.76 22.08
CA LYS A 722 48.26 51.00 22.69
C LYS A 722 49.35 51.72 23.49
N ASP A 723 49.58 53.00 23.19
CA ASP A 723 50.49 53.90 23.92
C ASP A 723 49.85 55.26 24.29
N TRP A 724 48.58 55.45 23.92
CA TRP A 724 47.82 56.67 24.18
C TRP A 724 46.98 56.61 25.46
N LYS A 725 46.82 57.76 26.10
CA LYS A 725 45.96 57.99 27.29
C LYS A 725 44.55 58.42 26.89
N SER A 726 44.39 59.15 25.79
CA SER A 726 43.10 59.56 25.22
C SER A 726 42.98 59.13 23.75
N ALA A 727 41.75 58.78 23.34
CA ALA A 727 41.39 58.51 21.95
C ALA A 727 39.86 58.42 21.83
N GLU A 728 39.34 58.71 20.64
CA GLU A 728 37.95 58.40 20.32
C GLU A 728 37.78 56.90 20.04
N HIS A 729 37.06 56.21 20.92
CA HIS A 729 36.72 54.81 20.75
C HIS A 729 35.47 54.66 19.89
N ILE A 730 35.65 54.33 18.62
CA ILE A 730 34.62 54.50 17.57
C ILE A 730 33.29 53.81 17.91
N SER A 731 33.33 52.54 18.30
CA SER A 731 32.11 51.79 18.63
C SER A 731 31.40 52.24 19.92
N ARG A 732 32.10 52.89 20.84
CA ARG A 732 31.50 53.38 22.10
C ARG A 732 30.74 54.70 21.93
N VAL A 733 31.00 55.43 20.86
CA VAL A 733 30.26 56.68 20.56
C VAL A 733 28.82 56.38 20.15
N GLY A 734 28.52 55.14 19.76
CA GLY A 734 27.16 54.68 19.47
C GLY A 734 26.62 55.22 18.15
N ALA A 735 25.32 55.54 18.12
CA ALA A 735 24.60 55.88 16.89
C ALA A 735 25.17 57.11 16.15
N SER A 736 25.82 58.04 16.86
CA SER A 736 26.46 59.19 16.23
C SER A 736 27.56 58.79 15.26
N TYR A 737 28.21 57.64 15.47
CA TYR A 737 29.26 57.10 14.59
C TYR A 737 28.76 55.87 13.79
N ASN A 738 27.45 55.76 13.55
CA ASN A 738 26.92 54.78 12.60
C ASN A 738 27.54 54.95 11.21
N TYR A 739 27.75 56.21 10.77
CA TYR A 739 28.42 56.57 9.53
C TYR A 739 29.29 57.81 9.73
N VAL A 740 30.56 57.74 9.31
CA VAL A 740 31.56 58.79 9.54
C VAL A 740 32.44 58.98 8.30
N LEU A 741 32.65 60.24 7.93
CA LEU A 741 33.66 60.67 6.95
C LEU A 741 34.72 61.51 7.66
N ALA A 742 35.98 61.05 7.63
CA ALA A 742 37.08 61.79 8.21
C ALA A 742 37.66 62.82 7.25
N LEU A 743 37.81 64.07 7.73
CA LEU A 743 38.41 65.15 6.97
C LEU A 743 39.94 65.03 7.00
N ASN A 744 40.61 65.54 5.97
CA ASN A 744 42.07 65.69 5.92
C ASN A 744 42.62 66.81 6.84
N TYR A 745 41.87 67.23 7.86
CA TYR A 745 42.32 68.23 8.82
C TYR A 745 43.51 67.70 9.64
N ASN A 746 44.55 68.52 9.80
CA ASN A 746 45.79 68.15 10.48
C ASN A 746 46.43 66.84 9.94
N LYS A 747 46.40 66.64 8.62
CA LYS A 747 46.93 65.42 7.96
C LYS A 747 48.41 65.13 8.27
N GLU A 748 49.20 66.16 8.51
CA GLU A 748 50.62 66.04 8.90
C GLU A 748 50.82 65.67 10.37
N ASN A 749 49.73 65.45 11.12
CA ASN A 749 49.73 65.08 12.54
C ASN A 749 50.53 66.05 13.42
N LYS A 750 50.43 67.36 13.14
CA LYS A 750 51.11 68.40 13.93
C LYS A 750 50.50 68.45 15.32
N LYS A 751 51.30 68.08 16.33
CA LYS A 751 50.90 68.01 17.74
C LYS A 751 50.24 69.32 18.21
N GLY A 752 49.10 69.21 18.89
CA GLY A 752 48.37 70.33 19.47
C GLY A 752 47.50 71.15 18.49
N ALA A 753 47.52 70.83 17.19
CA ALA A 753 46.73 71.53 16.18
C ALA A 753 45.26 71.06 16.09
N GLY A 754 44.87 70.02 16.82
CA GLY A 754 43.55 69.41 16.75
C GLY A 754 43.55 68.05 16.05
N SER A 755 42.69 67.14 16.49
CA SER A 755 42.55 65.79 15.93
C SER A 755 41.07 65.40 15.74
N ALA A 756 40.83 64.26 15.08
CA ALA A 756 39.51 63.61 14.97
C ALA A 756 38.37 64.51 14.44
N ILE A 757 38.61 65.31 13.40
CA ILE A 757 37.57 66.16 12.80
C ILE A 757 36.82 65.39 11.70
N PHE A 758 35.53 65.12 11.95
CA PHE A 758 34.70 64.30 11.08
C PHE A 758 33.41 65.01 10.62
N LEU A 759 32.80 64.46 9.57
CA LEU A 759 31.37 64.61 9.27
C LEU A 759 30.65 63.31 9.68
N HIS A 760 29.71 63.37 10.62
CA HIS A 760 29.07 62.16 11.19
C HIS A 760 27.58 62.34 11.55
N CYS A 761 26.94 61.27 12.01
CA CYS A 761 25.54 61.31 12.45
C CYS A 761 25.36 62.12 13.74
N GLY A 762 24.37 62.99 13.81
CA GLY A 762 23.99 63.67 15.06
C GLY A 762 23.19 64.95 14.85
N THR A 763 22.50 65.36 15.90
CA THR A 763 21.67 66.58 15.92
C THR A 763 22.04 67.54 17.06
N LYS A 764 23.15 67.28 17.77
CA LYS A 764 23.70 68.10 18.86
C LYS A 764 25.05 68.70 18.48
N SER A 765 25.42 69.81 19.11
CA SER A 765 26.75 70.41 18.96
C SER A 765 27.86 69.43 19.34
N THR A 766 28.97 69.46 18.62
CA THR A 766 30.06 68.48 18.74
C THR A 766 31.24 69.04 19.55
N ALA A 767 32.30 68.24 19.75
CA ALA A 767 33.57 68.74 20.28
C ALA A 767 34.44 69.47 19.23
N GLY A 768 34.03 69.47 17.95
CA GLY A 768 34.79 70.02 16.83
C GLY A 768 34.39 69.48 15.45
N CYS A 769 33.66 68.36 15.39
CA CYS A 769 33.12 67.76 14.16
C CYS A 769 31.93 68.52 13.56
N VAL A 770 31.54 68.14 12.35
CA VAL A 770 30.25 68.47 11.75
C VAL A 770 29.30 67.28 11.93
N ALA A 771 28.08 67.53 12.40
CA ALA A 771 27.07 66.49 12.56
C ALA A 771 25.78 66.78 11.78
N VAL A 772 25.20 65.76 11.17
CA VAL A 772 23.94 65.80 10.40
C VAL A 772 23.02 64.62 10.76
N PRO A 773 21.68 64.70 10.54
CA PRO A 773 20.78 63.57 10.79
C PRO A 773 21.20 62.28 10.09
N GLU A 774 20.98 61.11 10.71
CA GLU A 774 21.48 59.82 10.21
C GLU A 774 20.97 59.46 8.81
N ASN A 775 19.70 59.74 8.51
CA ASN A 775 19.13 59.50 7.17
C ASN A 775 19.84 60.34 6.09
N VAL A 776 20.18 61.59 6.42
CA VAL A 776 20.96 62.47 5.53
C VAL A 776 22.40 62.00 5.42
N MET A 777 23.02 61.57 6.54
CA MET A 777 24.38 61.02 6.51
C MET A 777 24.45 59.77 5.63
N LYS A 778 23.47 58.86 5.70
CA LYS A 778 23.38 57.69 4.80
C LYS A 778 23.32 58.09 3.32
N LEU A 779 22.56 59.13 3.00
CA LEU A 779 22.48 59.65 1.62
C LEU A 779 23.80 60.28 1.17
N ILE A 780 24.47 61.04 2.04
CA ILE A 780 25.81 61.59 1.79
C ILE A 780 26.79 60.45 1.53
N MET A 781 26.80 59.41 2.35
CA MET A 781 27.70 58.26 2.17
C MET A 781 27.48 57.55 0.83
N LYS A 782 26.23 57.36 0.41
CA LYS A 782 25.91 56.75 -0.90
C LYS A 782 26.31 57.63 -2.08
N SER A 783 26.36 58.94 -1.88
CA SER A 783 26.53 59.91 -2.96
C SER A 783 27.94 60.49 -3.02
N VAL A 784 28.76 60.33 -1.97
CA VAL A 784 30.06 60.99 -1.87
C VAL A 784 31.06 60.40 -2.84
N HIS A 785 31.72 61.26 -3.61
CA HIS A 785 32.80 60.91 -4.51
C HIS A 785 34.16 61.05 -3.81
N LYS A 786 35.17 60.33 -4.29
CA LYS A 786 36.53 60.39 -3.73
C LYS A 786 37.18 61.78 -3.85
N ASP A 787 36.75 62.58 -4.83
CA ASP A 787 37.22 63.94 -5.11
C ASP A 787 36.27 65.03 -4.55
N CYS A 788 35.35 64.67 -3.65
CA CYS A 788 34.48 65.64 -2.99
C CYS A 788 35.28 66.55 -2.04
N TYR A 789 35.01 67.86 -2.11
CA TYR A 789 35.47 68.82 -1.11
C TYR A 789 34.36 69.18 -0.13
N ILE A 790 34.73 69.47 1.11
CA ILE A 790 33.86 70.07 2.12
C ILE A 790 34.39 71.45 2.51
N ILE A 791 33.55 72.47 2.41
CA ILE A 791 33.87 73.85 2.77
C ILE A 791 33.17 74.17 4.08
N ILE A 792 33.93 74.64 5.07
CA ILE A 792 33.41 75.02 6.38
C ILE A 792 33.78 76.48 6.63
N ASP A 793 32.79 77.35 6.70
CA ASP A 793 32.95 78.75 7.10
C ASP A 793 31.60 79.32 7.57
N TYR A 794 31.60 80.57 8.04
CA TYR A 794 30.39 81.31 8.32
C TYR A 794 29.60 81.54 7.03
N LYS A 795 28.27 81.56 7.14
CA LYS A 795 27.37 81.78 6.01
C LYS A 795 27.72 83.01 5.16
N SER A 796 28.18 84.10 5.80
CA SER A 796 28.61 85.34 5.15
C SER A 796 29.92 85.24 4.36
N ASN A 797 30.72 84.18 4.57
CA ASN A 797 32.04 84.00 3.97
C ASN A 797 32.11 82.92 2.89
N ILE A 798 31.08 82.08 2.75
CA ILE A 798 31.08 80.94 1.82
C ILE A 798 31.29 81.37 0.36
N GLY A 799 30.80 82.56 -0.02
CA GLY A 799 31.00 83.12 -1.36
C GLY A 799 32.45 83.49 -1.72
N LYS A 800 33.40 83.39 -0.78
CA LYS A 800 34.83 83.71 -1.00
C LYS A 800 35.63 82.55 -1.60
N TYR A 801 35.07 81.33 -1.59
CA TYR A 801 35.67 80.12 -2.13
C TYR A 801 35.28 79.89 -3.59
#